data_AF-A0A7X5XC97-F1
#
_entry.id   AF-A0A7X5XC97-F1
#
_cell.length_a   1.000
_cell.length_b   1.000
_cell.length_c   1.000
_cell.angle_alpha   90.00
_cell.angle_beta   90.00
_cell.angle_gamma   90.00
#
_symmetry.space_group_name_H-M   'P 1'
#
loop_
_entity.id
_entity.type
_entity.pdbx_description
1 polymer ?
#
loop_
_entity_poly.entity_id
_entity_poly.type
_entity_poly.pdbx_seq_one_letter_code
_entity_poly.pdbx_strand_id
1 'polypeptide(L)'
;MANEQTLRDYLKWVTADLHQTRQRLREFEEREQEPIAIVGMGCRYPGGVAQPEDLWRLVESGGDAISEFPEDRGWDVAGIYDPDPDRAGKSYVREGGFVDSVADFDPGFFGISPREALAMDPQQRLLLETSWEAIERVGIDPETLRGSGTGVFIGTTGQNYGNLFVNAEGVEGQLLTGGAASVISGRISYVLGLEGPAVTVDTACSSSLVALHLACQSLRRRECTAALAGGATVISTPEAFVAFSRQRGLAPDGRCKSFAGAADGTGWSEGVGVVVLERLSDAQRNGHPVLAVVRGSAVNQDGASNGLTAPNGPSQQRVILGALASAGLSPVDVDAVEAHGTGTTLGDPIEAQALLATYGQGRDPERPLWLGSIKSNMGHSAAAAGVAGVIKMVMAMRHGVLPRTLHVDEPTRNVDWSSGHVRLLTEAREWSVSDRPRRAGISSFGMSGTNAHVIIEQAPEAPSATEPETESEAKGSTPPPVVPWVVSGRSVAALRDQAARLASQVEERLGVLSISDVGFSLVVSRSGFEHRAVVLGGSGGELVGGLGAVVSGGSGVVRGVVGRVDRVVMVFPGQGSQWVGMAVGLLESSSVFAAAMGECAAALSGFVGWSLLDVLGDEVALGRVDVVQPVLWAVMVSLAEVWRSCGVSPAAVVGHSQGEIAAACVAG
;
A
#
# COMPACT_ATOMS: atom_id res chain seq x y z
N MET A 1 -23.24 28.51 57.60
CA MET A 1 -22.95 27.13 57.16
C MET A 1 -23.60 26.78 55.81
N ALA A 2 -24.88 27.11 55.53
CA ALA A 2 -25.52 26.81 54.24
C ALA A 2 -24.87 27.50 53.00
N ASN A 3 -24.21 28.64 53.19
CA ASN A 3 -23.64 29.43 52.09
C ASN A 3 -22.30 28.88 51.55
N GLU A 4 -21.50 28.22 52.40
CA GLU A 4 -20.19 27.70 52.02
C GLU A 4 -20.30 26.38 51.26
N GLN A 5 -21.24 25.51 51.64
CA GLN A 5 -21.52 24.27 50.94
C GLN A 5 -22.03 24.55 49.51
N THR A 6 -22.97 25.49 49.38
CA THR A 6 -23.49 25.95 48.08
C THR A 6 -22.37 26.52 47.21
N LEU A 7 -21.46 27.32 47.78
CA LEU A 7 -20.30 27.84 47.06
C LEU A 7 -19.36 26.72 46.57
N ARG A 8 -19.08 25.71 47.40
CA ARG A 8 -18.24 24.57 47.02
C ARG A 8 -18.86 23.73 45.90
N ASP A 9 -20.18 23.53 45.93
CA ASP A 9 -20.88 22.77 44.90
C ASP A 9 -20.92 23.53 43.57
N TYR A 10 -21.13 24.86 43.59
CA TYR A 10 -20.95 25.72 42.41
C TYR A 10 -19.51 25.69 41.88
N LEU A 11 -18.51 25.73 42.76
CA LEU A 11 -17.10 25.74 42.35
C LEU A 11 -16.69 24.40 41.73
N LYS A 12 -17.18 23.27 42.28
CA LYS A 12 -17.03 21.95 41.66
C LYS A 12 -17.69 21.88 40.28
N TRP A 13 -18.91 22.40 40.15
CA TRP A 13 -19.62 22.43 38.87
C TRP A 13 -18.89 23.27 37.82
N VAL A 14 -18.50 24.51 38.15
CA VAL A 14 -17.73 25.38 37.24
C VAL A 14 -16.38 24.76 36.86
N THR A 15 -15.71 24.10 37.80
CA THR A 15 -14.42 23.44 37.53
C THR A 15 -14.59 22.23 36.62
N ALA A 16 -15.64 21.42 36.82
CA ALA A 16 -15.98 20.29 35.95
C ALA A 16 -16.36 20.76 34.54
N ASP A 17 -17.19 21.81 34.42
CA ASP A 17 -17.59 22.40 33.14
C ASP A 17 -16.40 23.02 32.39
N LEU A 18 -15.49 23.69 33.10
CA LEU A 18 -14.24 24.19 32.54
C LEU A 18 -13.33 23.05 32.06
N HIS A 19 -13.22 21.96 32.82
CA HIS A 19 -12.47 20.77 32.40
C HIS A 19 -13.07 20.14 31.15
N GLN A 20 -14.40 19.97 31.11
CA GLN A 20 -15.11 19.41 29.96
C GLN A 20 -14.97 20.32 28.73
N THR A 21 -15.05 21.64 28.90
CA THR A 21 -14.85 22.61 27.81
C THR A 21 -13.42 22.58 27.29
N ARG A 22 -12.42 22.54 28.18
CA ARG A 22 -11.00 22.40 27.78
C ARG A 22 -10.72 21.07 27.09
N GLN A 23 -11.34 19.99 27.55
CA GLN A 23 -11.23 18.68 26.91
C GLN A 23 -11.83 18.72 25.51
N ARG A 24 -13.05 19.25 25.35
CA ARG A 24 -13.69 19.41 24.04
C ARG A 24 -12.90 20.28 23.07
N LEU A 25 -12.29 21.36 23.57
CA LEU A 25 -11.44 22.22 22.76
C LEU A 25 -10.17 21.47 22.30
N ARG A 26 -9.51 20.76 23.20
CA ARG A 26 -8.35 19.92 22.85
C ARG A 26 -8.71 18.84 21.85
N GLU A 27 -9.79 18.09 22.07
CA GLU A 27 -10.28 17.06 21.15
C GLU A 27 -10.58 17.65 19.75
N PHE A 28 -11.11 18.88 19.70
CA PHE A 28 -11.35 19.57 18.43
C PHE A 28 -10.04 19.97 17.73
N GLU A 29 -9.10 20.57 18.46
CA GLU A 29 -7.77 20.96 17.94
C GLU A 29 -6.96 19.74 17.49
N GLU A 30 -6.95 18.67 18.29
CA GLU A 30 -6.31 17.38 17.98
C GLU A 30 -6.91 16.75 16.73
N ARG A 31 -8.24 16.85 16.54
CA ARG A 31 -8.91 16.33 15.34
C ARG A 31 -8.58 17.15 14.08
N GLU A 32 -8.53 18.47 14.17
CA GLU A 32 -8.17 19.31 13.01
C GLU A 32 -6.72 19.10 12.56
N GLN A 33 -5.83 18.84 13.52
CA GLN A 33 -4.40 18.64 13.27
C GLN A 33 -3.99 17.17 13.29
N GLU A 34 -4.96 16.25 13.29
CA GLU A 34 -4.68 14.81 13.40
C GLU A 34 -3.75 14.39 12.25
N PRO A 35 -2.59 13.78 12.57
CA PRO A 35 -1.69 13.29 11.54
C PRO A 35 -2.32 12.13 10.77
N ILE A 36 -2.08 12.09 9.46
CA ILE A 36 -2.62 11.04 8.58
C ILE A 36 -1.49 10.07 8.25
N ALA A 37 -1.63 8.82 8.66
CA ALA A 37 -0.68 7.76 8.37
C ALA A 37 -0.76 7.35 6.89
N ILE A 38 0.40 7.21 6.25
CA ILE A 38 0.55 6.47 5.01
C ILE A 38 0.82 5.03 5.41
N VAL A 39 -0.14 4.13 5.16
CA VAL A 39 -0.09 2.73 5.62
C VAL A 39 0.23 1.73 4.50
N GLY A 40 0.10 2.14 3.25
CA GLY A 40 0.41 1.33 2.07
C GLY A 40 0.73 2.21 0.87
N MET A 41 1.48 1.67 -0.09
CA MET A 41 1.85 2.35 -1.34
C MET A 41 1.92 1.36 -2.49
N GLY A 42 1.54 1.79 -3.68
CA GLY A 42 1.73 1.06 -4.94
C GLY A 42 2.07 2.04 -6.05
N CYS A 43 2.86 1.60 -7.04
CA CYS A 43 3.17 2.42 -8.20
C CYS A 43 3.58 1.64 -9.45
N ARG A 44 3.50 2.33 -10.58
CA ARG A 44 4.08 1.99 -11.88
C ARG A 44 4.75 3.23 -12.45
N TYR A 45 6.04 3.16 -12.77
CA TYR A 45 6.80 4.26 -13.36
C TYR A 45 7.78 3.73 -14.43
N PRO A 46 8.38 4.61 -15.25
CA PRO A 46 9.34 4.18 -16.26
C PRO A 46 10.57 3.48 -15.68
N GLY A 47 11.25 2.70 -16.54
CA GLY A 47 12.47 1.98 -16.19
C GLY A 47 12.20 0.67 -15.43
N GLY A 48 11.11 -0.04 -15.78
CA GLY A 48 10.73 -1.28 -15.13
C GLY A 48 10.24 -1.15 -13.69
N VAL A 49 9.84 0.06 -13.26
CA VAL A 49 9.37 0.29 -11.89
C VAL A 49 7.95 -0.22 -11.74
N ALA A 50 7.80 -1.37 -11.07
CA ALA A 50 6.51 -2.00 -10.82
C ALA A 50 6.04 -1.90 -9.36
N GLN A 51 6.86 -1.38 -8.44
CA GLN A 51 6.52 -1.20 -7.02
C GLN A 51 7.41 -0.15 -6.33
N PRO A 52 7.06 0.32 -5.12
CA PRO A 52 7.84 1.32 -4.39
C PRO A 52 9.32 0.94 -4.18
N GLU A 53 9.61 -0.34 -3.99
CA GLU A 53 10.97 -0.86 -3.84
C GLU A 53 11.78 -0.74 -5.13
N ASP A 54 11.16 -0.89 -6.30
CA ASP A 54 11.81 -0.71 -7.60
C ASP A 54 12.11 0.77 -7.84
N LEU A 55 11.16 1.64 -7.46
CA LEU A 55 11.37 3.08 -7.53
C LEU A 55 12.53 3.51 -6.64
N TRP A 56 12.62 2.95 -5.44
CA TRP A 56 13.75 3.19 -4.54
C TRP A 56 15.08 2.78 -5.20
N ARG A 57 15.16 1.57 -5.78
CA ARG A 57 16.38 1.13 -6.47
C ARG A 57 16.75 2.04 -7.64
N LEU A 58 15.78 2.55 -8.40
CA LEU A 58 16.03 3.51 -9.48
C LEU A 58 16.68 4.80 -8.95
N VAL A 59 16.11 5.41 -7.91
CA VAL A 59 16.62 6.69 -7.38
C VAL A 59 17.90 6.53 -6.57
N GLU A 60 18.05 5.45 -5.81
CA GLU A 60 19.23 5.14 -5.00
C GLU A 60 20.46 4.88 -5.87
N SER A 61 20.31 4.09 -6.95
CA SER A 61 21.38 3.86 -7.92
C SER A 61 21.66 5.08 -8.81
N GLY A 62 20.79 6.09 -8.77
CA GLY A 62 20.88 7.28 -9.60
C GLY A 62 20.67 6.98 -11.09
N GLY A 63 19.74 6.07 -11.41
CA GLY A 63 19.37 5.69 -12.77
C GLY A 63 18.50 6.74 -13.47
N ASP A 64 18.58 6.74 -14.80
CA ASP A 64 17.83 7.57 -15.75
C ASP A 64 16.93 6.64 -16.57
N ALA A 65 15.61 6.85 -16.46
CA ALA A 65 14.57 6.03 -17.07
C ALA A 65 13.97 6.67 -18.34
N ILE A 66 14.60 7.72 -18.88
CA ILE A 66 14.23 8.28 -20.18
C ILE A 66 14.66 7.33 -21.30
N SER A 67 13.74 7.06 -22.23
CA SER A 67 13.91 6.13 -23.35
C SER A 67 13.31 6.71 -24.63
N GLU A 68 13.53 6.07 -25.77
CA GLU A 68 12.88 6.42 -27.04
C GLU A 68 11.35 6.18 -26.97
N PHE A 69 10.61 6.79 -27.90
CA PHE A 69 9.16 6.57 -28.00
C PHE A 69 8.80 5.08 -28.19
N PRO A 70 7.69 4.62 -27.58
CA PRO A 70 7.26 3.23 -27.66
C PRO A 70 6.76 2.87 -29.06
N GLU A 71 7.17 1.70 -29.56
CA GLU A 71 6.78 1.18 -30.88
C GLU A 71 5.48 0.34 -30.84
N ASP A 72 4.99 0.00 -29.66
CA ASP A 72 3.85 -0.89 -29.43
C ASP A 72 2.50 -0.17 -29.31
N ARG A 73 2.47 1.16 -29.50
CA ARG A 73 1.26 2.00 -29.34
C ARG A 73 0.63 2.46 -30.66
N GLY A 74 1.15 1.99 -31.79
CA GLY A 74 0.69 2.36 -33.12
C GLY A 74 1.02 3.80 -33.51
N TRP A 75 2.02 4.41 -32.88
CA TRP A 75 2.47 5.76 -33.21
C TRP A 75 3.30 5.77 -34.49
N ASP A 76 3.11 6.77 -35.35
CA ASP A 76 4.02 7.06 -36.46
C ASP A 76 5.26 7.80 -35.93
N VAL A 77 6.14 7.08 -35.21
CA VAL A 77 7.33 7.64 -34.55
C VAL A 77 8.26 8.31 -35.56
N ALA A 78 8.46 7.69 -36.72
CA ALA A 78 9.31 8.25 -37.78
C ALA A 78 8.68 9.50 -38.40
N GLY A 79 7.37 9.47 -38.65
CA GLY A 79 6.67 10.59 -39.26
C GLY A 79 6.44 11.76 -38.30
N ILE A 80 6.33 11.56 -36.99
CA ILE A 80 6.05 12.66 -36.05
C ILE A 80 7.27 13.54 -35.75
N TYR A 81 8.49 13.01 -35.90
CA TYR A 81 9.70 13.74 -35.58
C TYR A 81 10.05 14.79 -36.65
N ASP A 82 10.32 16.02 -36.22
CA ASP A 82 10.97 17.06 -37.04
C ASP A 82 11.79 17.98 -36.13
N PRO A 83 13.10 18.16 -36.37
CA PRO A 83 13.94 19.00 -35.52
C PRO A 83 13.56 20.49 -35.55
N ASP A 84 12.77 20.94 -36.53
CA ASP A 84 12.26 22.31 -36.58
C ASP A 84 11.04 22.49 -35.64
N PRO A 85 11.17 23.25 -34.53
CA PRO A 85 10.05 23.54 -33.63
C PRO A 85 8.93 24.34 -34.30
N ASP A 86 9.21 24.99 -35.43
CA ASP A 86 8.24 25.75 -36.20
C ASP A 86 7.42 24.87 -37.19
N ARG A 87 7.71 23.56 -37.26
CA ARG A 87 6.97 22.60 -38.08
C ARG A 87 5.63 22.15 -37.47
N ALA A 88 4.57 22.18 -38.25
CA ALA A 88 3.21 21.88 -37.77
C ALA A 88 2.96 20.38 -37.65
N GLY A 89 2.32 19.97 -36.54
CA GLY A 89 1.97 18.57 -36.29
C GLY A 89 3.17 17.66 -35.99
N LYS A 90 4.34 18.22 -35.69
CA LYS A 90 5.57 17.48 -35.41
C LYS A 90 6.08 17.74 -34.01
N SER A 91 6.87 16.81 -33.49
CA SER A 91 7.65 16.99 -32.28
C SER A 91 9.14 17.03 -32.61
N TYR A 92 9.87 17.94 -31.96
CA TYR A 92 11.34 17.96 -32.04
C TYR A 92 12.01 17.03 -31.03
N VAL A 93 11.21 16.34 -30.20
CA VAL A 93 11.66 15.36 -29.20
C VAL A 93 11.20 13.97 -29.64
N ARG A 94 12.00 12.97 -29.31
CA ARG A 94 11.74 11.54 -29.57
C ARG A 94 11.98 10.65 -28.36
N GLU A 95 12.22 11.26 -27.20
CA GLU A 95 12.53 10.60 -25.93
C GLU A 95 11.53 11.03 -24.85
N GLY A 96 11.25 10.14 -23.90
CA GLY A 96 10.38 10.36 -22.76
C GLY A 96 10.44 9.20 -21.76
N GLY A 97 9.73 9.34 -20.64
CA GLY A 97 9.55 8.25 -19.68
C GLY A 97 8.27 7.48 -19.95
N PHE A 98 8.36 6.19 -20.28
CA PHE A 98 7.20 5.36 -20.59
C PHE A 98 7.06 4.21 -19.61
N VAL A 99 5.83 3.93 -19.18
CA VAL A 99 5.52 2.74 -18.39
C VAL A 99 5.51 1.53 -19.32
N ASP A 100 6.23 0.48 -18.92
CA ASP A 100 6.30 -0.78 -19.66
C ASP A 100 4.94 -1.51 -19.63
N SER A 101 4.66 -2.31 -20.66
CA SER A 101 3.49 -3.21 -20.67
C SER A 101 2.14 -2.52 -20.40
N VAL A 102 1.96 -1.26 -20.82
CA VAL A 102 0.75 -0.47 -20.53
C VAL A 102 -0.55 -1.05 -21.13
N ALA A 103 -0.42 -1.96 -22.10
CA ALA A 103 -1.54 -2.67 -22.70
C ALA A 103 -1.98 -3.91 -21.89
N ASP A 104 -1.09 -4.46 -21.06
CA ASP A 104 -1.33 -5.67 -20.26
C ASP A 104 -2.31 -5.35 -19.12
N PHE A 105 -3.28 -6.26 -18.91
CA PHE A 105 -4.29 -6.15 -17.86
C PHE A 105 -4.95 -7.51 -17.65
N ASP A 106 -5.26 -7.88 -16.40
CA ASP A 106 -6.11 -9.05 -16.10
C ASP A 106 -7.58 -8.62 -15.89
N PRO A 107 -8.40 -8.57 -16.95
CA PRO A 107 -9.79 -8.14 -16.82
C PRO A 107 -10.64 -9.15 -16.05
N GLY A 108 -10.33 -10.45 -16.16
CA GLY A 108 -11.06 -11.52 -15.49
C GLY A 108 -10.93 -11.41 -13.98
N PHE A 109 -9.76 -10.99 -13.49
CA PHE A 109 -9.52 -10.77 -12.07
C PHE A 109 -10.47 -9.73 -11.45
N PHE A 110 -10.77 -8.66 -12.19
CA PHE A 110 -11.65 -7.58 -11.75
C PHE A 110 -13.11 -7.75 -12.20
N GLY A 111 -13.48 -8.90 -12.77
CA GLY A 111 -14.84 -9.14 -13.26
C GLY A 111 -15.22 -8.30 -14.50
N ILE A 112 -14.22 -7.86 -15.26
CA ILE A 112 -14.37 -7.02 -16.44
C ILE A 112 -14.33 -7.90 -17.68
N SER A 113 -15.23 -7.63 -18.65
CA SER A 113 -15.22 -8.38 -19.91
C SER A 113 -14.04 -7.96 -20.79
N PRO A 114 -13.46 -8.85 -21.63
CA PRO A 114 -12.40 -8.45 -22.57
C PRO A 114 -12.78 -7.28 -23.48
N ARG A 115 -14.07 -7.18 -23.86
CA ARG A 115 -14.58 -6.08 -24.69
C ARG A 115 -14.60 -4.75 -23.95
N GLU A 116 -14.97 -4.75 -22.68
CA GLU A 116 -14.91 -3.55 -21.85
C GLU A 116 -13.45 -3.14 -21.60
N ALA A 117 -12.59 -4.10 -21.26
CA ALA A 117 -11.17 -3.86 -21.02
C ALA A 117 -10.46 -3.22 -22.23
N LEU A 118 -10.81 -3.62 -23.44
CA LEU A 118 -10.29 -3.03 -24.68
C LEU A 118 -10.63 -1.53 -24.80
N ALA A 119 -11.81 -1.12 -24.35
CA ALA A 119 -12.26 0.27 -24.41
C ALA A 119 -11.81 1.11 -23.20
N MET A 120 -11.25 0.49 -22.16
CA MET A 120 -10.80 1.18 -20.95
C MET A 120 -9.50 1.92 -21.19
N ASP A 121 -9.47 3.21 -20.85
CA ASP A 121 -8.23 3.97 -20.74
C ASP A 121 -7.22 3.20 -19.87
N PRO A 122 -5.97 2.99 -20.33
CA PRO A 122 -4.93 2.32 -19.54
C PRO A 122 -4.74 2.90 -18.14
N GLN A 123 -5.03 4.19 -17.93
CA GLN A 123 -5.02 4.81 -16.60
C GLN A 123 -5.98 4.09 -15.64
N GLN A 124 -7.20 3.73 -16.09
CA GLN A 124 -8.17 3.00 -15.27
C GLN A 124 -7.67 1.60 -14.92
N ARG A 125 -7.08 0.90 -15.91
CA ARG A 125 -6.56 -0.47 -15.75
C ARG A 125 -5.43 -0.51 -14.74
N LEU A 126 -4.40 0.32 -14.94
CA LEU A 126 -3.25 0.40 -14.04
C LEU A 126 -3.63 0.85 -12.62
N LEU A 127 -4.61 1.76 -12.48
CA LEU A 127 -5.08 2.18 -11.16
C LEU A 127 -5.82 1.08 -10.40
N LEU A 128 -6.56 0.20 -11.07
CA LEU A 128 -7.19 -0.96 -10.43
C LEU A 128 -6.13 -1.90 -9.85
N GLU A 129 -5.13 -2.27 -10.65
CA GLU A 129 -4.02 -3.11 -10.20
C GLU A 129 -3.23 -2.45 -9.07
N THR A 130 -2.84 -1.19 -9.25
CA THR A 130 -2.00 -0.47 -8.28
C THR A 130 -2.74 -0.26 -6.96
N SER A 131 -4.06 -0.02 -7.01
CA SER A 131 -4.89 0.13 -5.80
C SER A 131 -5.07 -1.19 -5.07
N TRP A 132 -5.31 -2.30 -5.79
CA TRP A 132 -5.36 -3.64 -5.21
C TRP A 132 -4.06 -3.96 -4.47
N GLU A 133 -2.92 -3.78 -5.13
CA GLU A 133 -1.62 -4.06 -4.54
C GLU A 133 -1.25 -3.13 -3.37
N ALA A 134 -1.63 -1.85 -3.43
CA ALA A 134 -1.39 -0.91 -2.35
C ALA A 134 -2.12 -1.34 -1.06
N ILE A 135 -3.33 -1.91 -1.19
CA ILE A 135 -4.12 -2.46 -0.07
C ILE A 135 -3.49 -3.75 0.46
N GLU A 136 -3.11 -4.68 -0.40
CA GLU A 136 -2.45 -5.93 0.03
C GLU A 136 -1.14 -5.65 0.80
N ARG A 137 -0.43 -4.57 0.44
CA ARG A 137 0.78 -4.12 1.15
C ARG A 137 0.52 -3.56 2.55
N VAL A 138 -0.70 -3.13 2.87
CA VAL A 138 -1.09 -2.77 4.25
C VAL A 138 -1.20 -4.02 5.13
N GLY A 139 -1.43 -5.19 4.53
CA GLY A 139 -1.82 -6.41 5.25
C GLY A 139 -3.34 -6.59 5.37
N ILE A 140 -4.11 -5.96 4.49
CA ILE A 140 -5.57 -6.07 4.44
C ILE A 140 -5.96 -6.98 3.27
N ASP A 141 -6.85 -7.94 3.52
CA ASP A 141 -7.57 -8.65 2.45
C ASP A 141 -8.55 -7.67 1.76
N PRO A 142 -8.34 -7.31 0.48
CA PRO A 142 -9.19 -6.34 -0.20
C PRO A 142 -10.68 -6.71 -0.23
N GLU A 143 -11.05 -8.00 -0.16
CA GLU A 143 -12.46 -8.41 -0.13
C GLU A 143 -13.17 -7.97 1.15
N THR A 144 -12.44 -7.80 2.26
CA THR A 144 -12.99 -7.34 3.55
C THR A 144 -13.34 -5.86 3.56
N LEU A 145 -12.88 -5.08 2.57
CA LEU A 145 -13.20 -3.66 2.44
C LEU A 145 -14.57 -3.40 1.79
N ARG A 146 -15.23 -4.43 1.27
CA ARG A 146 -16.57 -4.29 0.68
C ARG A 146 -17.57 -3.76 1.71
N GLY A 147 -18.30 -2.71 1.34
CA GLY A 147 -19.22 -2.00 2.23
C GLY A 147 -18.54 -1.04 3.22
N SER A 148 -17.21 -0.89 3.17
CA SER A 148 -16.49 0.04 4.05
C SER A 148 -16.62 1.49 3.56
N GLY A 149 -16.59 2.44 4.50
CA GLY A 149 -16.52 3.88 4.21
C GLY A 149 -15.13 4.33 3.74
N THR A 150 -14.49 3.59 2.83
CA THR A 150 -13.17 3.92 2.27
C THR A 150 -13.33 4.88 1.09
N GLY A 151 -12.65 6.03 1.12
CA GLY A 151 -12.68 7.03 0.04
C GLY A 151 -11.64 6.76 -1.06
N VAL A 152 -11.86 7.32 -2.25
CA VAL A 152 -10.98 7.21 -3.42
C VAL A 152 -10.79 8.59 -4.04
N PHE A 153 -9.55 9.09 -4.05
CA PHE A 153 -9.19 10.43 -4.52
C PHE A 153 -8.06 10.33 -5.54
N ILE A 154 -8.37 10.52 -6.82
CA ILE A 154 -7.40 10.29 -7.91
C ILE A 154 -7.18 11.56 -8.72
N GLY A 155 -5.93 11.96 -8.89
CA GLY A 155 -5.51 12.95 -9.86
C GLY A 155 -5.35 12.36 -11.26
N THR A 156 -5.85 13.03 -12.29
CA THR A 156 -5.61 12.63 -13.69
C THR A 156 -5.43 13.86 -14.57
N THR A 157 -4.88 13.67 -15.76
CA THR A 157 -4.75 14.71 -16.80
C THR A 157 -5.02 14.10 -18.16
N GLY A 158 -6.03 14.62 -18.86
CA GLY A 158 -6.36 14.21 -20.24
C GLY A 158 -6.92 12.79 -20.34
N GLN A 159 -7.85 12.56 -21.28
CA GLN A 159 -8.47 11.26 -21.54
C GLN A 159 -8.54 11.05 -23.06
N ASN A 160 -7.37 10.79 -23.66
CA ASN A 160 -7.24 10.78 -25.12
C ASN A 160 -7.29 9.37 -25.72
N TYR A 161 -7.30 8.31 -24.89
CA TYR A 161 -7.37 6.93 -25.36
C TYR A 161 -8.63 6.67 -26.20
N GLY A 162 -9.78 7.22 -25.79
CA GLY A 162 -11.04 7.10 -26.52
C GLY A 162 -10.99 7.63 -27.96
N ASN A 163 -10.09 8.58 -28.26
CA ASN A 163 -9.93 9.13 -29.61
C ASN A 163 -9.43 8.07 -30.61
N LEU A 164 -8.74 7.02 -30.14
CA LEU A 164 -8.28 5.90 -30.97
C LEU A 164 -9.45 5.04 -31.49
N PHE A 165 -10.62 5.13 -30.87
CA PHE A 165 -11.79 4.28 -31.16
C PHE A 165 -12.92 5.02 -31.88
N VAL A 166 -12.71 6.27 -32.31
CA VAL A 166 -13.75 7.10 -32.98
C VAL A 166 -14.35 6.41 -34.22
N ASN A 167 -13.59 5.50 -34.87
CA ASN A 167 -14.04 4.72 -36.03
C ASN A 167 -14.12 3.21 -35.77
N ALA A 168 -14.04 2.75 -34.52
CA ALA A 168 -14.02 1.33 -34.18
C ALA A 168 -15.44 0.77 -33.99
N GLU A 169 -15.81 -0.25 -34.77
CA GLU A 169 -17.09 -0.94 -34.62
C GLU A 169 -17.09 -1.93 -33.43
N GLY A 170 -18.17 -1.96 -32.65
CA GLY A 170 -18.44 -2.99 -31.64
C GLY A 170 -17.95 -2.69 -30.21
N VAL A 171 -17.41 -1.50 -29.96
CA VAL A 171 -16.99 -1.01 -28.61
C VAL A 171 -17.76 0.23 -28.14
N GLU A 172 -18.70 0.73 -28.93
CA GLU A 172 -19.36 2.04 -28.77
C GLU A 172 -20.04 2.19 -27.40
N GLY A 173 -20.69 1.12 -26.93
CA GLY A 173 -21.35 1.10 -25.61
C GLY A 173 -20.41 1.16 -24.42
N GLN A 174 -19.12 0.85 -24.61
CA GLN A 174 -18.09 0.83 -23.55
C GLN A 174 -17.21 2.08 -23.53
N LEU A 175 -17.17 2.85 -24.62
CA LEU A 175 -16.31 4.04 -24.74
C LEU A 175 -16.66 5.14 -23.73
N LEU A 176 -17.95 5.32 -23.43
CA LEU A 176 -18.39 6.33 -22.46
C LEU A 176 -17.75 6.09 -21.08
N THR A 177 -17.84 4.87 -20.57
CA THR A 177 -17.28 4.50 -19.27
C THR A 177 -15.77 4.26 -19.33
N GLY A 178 -15.26 3.84 -20.49
CA GLY A 178 -13.84 3.57 -20.71
C GLY A 178 -12.97 4.83 -20.72
N GLY A 179 -13.49 5.97 -21.16
CA GLY A 179 -12.74 7.25 -21.23
C GLY A 179 -13.21 8.35 -20.27
N ALA A 180 -14.25 8.14 -19.47
CA ALA A 180 -14.76 9.17 -18.56
C ALA A 180 -13.85 9.34 -17.33
N ALA A 181 -13.39 10.57 -17.08
CA ALA A 181 -12.56 10.89 -15.92
C ALA A 181 -13.24 10.51 -14.58
N SER A 182 -14.55 10.75 -14.43
CA SER A 182 -15.29 10.38 -13.21
C SER A 182 -15.31 8.87 -12.93
N VAL A 183 -15.16 8.05 -13.98
CA VAL A 183 -15.13 6.58 -13.85
C VAL A 183 -13.79 6.09 -13.31
N ILE A 184 -12.72 6.88 -13.36
CA ILE A 184 -11.42 6.50 -12.80
C ILE A 184 -11.53 6.17 -11.30
N SER A 185 -11.98 7.13 -10.49
CA SER A 185 -12.21 6.90 -9.06
C SER A 185 -13.42 5.98 -8.83
N GLY A 186 -14.50 6.16 -9.61
CA GLY A 186 -15.72 5.39 -9.44
C GLY A 186 -15.55 3.88 -9.69
N ARG A 187 -14.71 3.49 -10.64
CA ARG A 187 -14.47 2.07 -10.97
C ARG A 187 -13.66 1.36 -9.88
N ILE A 188 -12.70 2.05 -9.26
CA ILE A 188 -11.98 1.52 -8.08
C ILE A 188 -12.98 1.24 -6.96
N SER A 189 -13.84 2.21 -6.63
CA SER A 189 -14.90 2.03 -5.63
C SER A 189 -15.86 0.91 -6.00
N TYR A 190 -16.27 0.80 -7.28
CA TYR A 190 -17.18 -0.24 -7.74
C TYR A 190 -16.59 -1.65 -7.61
N VAL A 191 -15.36 -1.85 -8.07
CA VAL A 191 -14.70 -3.16 -8.08
C VAL A 191 -14.39 -3.64 -6.66
N LEU A 192 -13.88 -2.75 -5.82
CA LEU A 192 -13.53 -3.04 -4.42
C LEU A 192 -14.74 -2.93 -3.47
N GLY A 193 -15.90 -2.46 -3.94
CA GLY A 193 -17.11 -2.28 -3.15
C GLY A 193 -16.99 -1.21 -2.06
N LEU A 194 -16.30 -0.10 -2.32
CA LEU A 194 -16.06 0.98 -1.35
C LEU A 194 -17.19 2.01 -1.38
N GLU A 195 -17.61 2.48 -0.21
CA GLU A 195 -18.77 3.38 -0.04
C GLU A 195 -18.40 4.79 0.44
N GLY A 196 -17.10 5.10 0.57
CA GLY A 196 -16.65 6.46 0.85
C GLY A 196 -16.68 7.39 -0.39
N PRO A 197 -16.31 8.67 -0.24
CA PRO A 197 -16.27 9.61 -1.35
C PRO A 197 -15.33 9.15 -2.47
N ALA A 198 -15.80 9.15 -3.72
CA ALA A 198 -15.01 8.78 -4.89
C ALA A 198 -14.88 9.98 -5.85
N VAL A 199 -13.71 10.62 -5.87
CA VAL A 199 -13.48 11.89 -6.57
C VAL A 199 -12.27 11.77 -7.49
N THR A 200 -12.46 12.17 -8.74
CA THR A 200 -11.37 12.40 -9.69
C THR A 200 -11.15 13.90 -9.85
N VAL A 201 -9.90 14.36 -9.77
CA VAL A 201 -9.52 15.77 -9.87
C VAL A 201 -8.52 16.00 -10.99
N ASP A 202 -8.66 17.14 -11.68
CA ASP A 202 -7.68 17.62 -12.65
C ASP A 202 -7.27 19.05 -12.28
N THR A 203 -6.07 19.16 -11.75
CA THR A 203 -5.36 20.43 -11.52
C THR A 203 -4.02 20.41 -12.23
N ALA A 204 -3.95 19.75 -13.39
CA ALA A 204 -2.72 19.50 -14.14
C ALA A 204 -1.66 18.76 -13.29
N CYS A 205 -0.43 19.27 -13.25
CA CYS A 205 0.70 18.63 -12.58
C CYS A 205 0.51 18.48 -11.06
N SER A 206 -0.35 19.28 -10.42
CA SER A 206 -0.62 19.21 -8.98
C SER A 206 -1.71 18.20 -8.59
N SER A 207 -2.35 17.55 -9.56
CA SER A 207 -3.56 16.73 -9.35
C SER A 207 -3.41 15.69 -8.25
N SER A 208 -2.33 14.89 -8.20
CA SER A 208 -2.18 13.88 -7.15
C SER A 208 -1.99 14.47 -5.75
N LEU A 209 -1.36 15.66 -5.61
CA LEU A 209 -1.20 16.29 -4.29
C LEU A 209 -2.49 16.98 -3.85
N VAL A 210 -3.28 17.51 -4.79
CA VAL A 210 -4.64 18.00 -4.50
C VAL A 210 -5.53 16.83 -4.07
N ALA A 211 -5.46 15.69 -4.76
CA ALA A 211 -6.17 14.48 -4.37
C ALA A 211 -5.77 14.01 -2.95
N LEU A 212 -4.46 13.98 -2.66
CA LEU A 212 -3.93 13.68 -1.31
C LEU A 212 -4.44 14.67 -0.26
N HIS A 213 -4.44 15.97 -0.56
CA HIS A 213 -4.98 17.00 0.33
C HIS A 213 -6.46 16.74 0.64
N LEU A 214 -7.29 16.48 -0.37
CA LEU A 214 -8.71 16.18 -0.20
C LEU A 214 -8.95 14.90 0.62
N ALA A 215 -8.14 13.86 0.38
CA ALA A 215 -8.21 12.62 1.16
C ALA A 215 -7.90 12.87 2.64
N CYS A 216 -6.84 13.63 2.95
CA CYS A 216 -6.51 14.01 4.32
C CYS A 216 -7.64 14.81 4.99
N GLN A 217 -8.29 15.73 4.26
CA GLN A 217 -9.43 16.49 4.78
C GLN A 217 -10.64 15.59 5.05
N SER A 218 -10.97 14.67 4.14
CA SER A 218 -12.05 13.70 4.29
C SER A 218 -11.85 12.80 5.51
N LEU A 219 -10.61 12.33 5.74
CA LEU A 219 -10.25 11.54 6.92
C LEU A 219 -10.38 12.35 8.22
N ARG A 220 -9.87 13.59 8.29
CA ARG A 220 -10.00 14.46 9.48
C ARG A 220 -11.45 14.78 9.81
N ARG A 221 -12.29 14.96 8.78
CA ARG A 221 -13.73 15.19 8.89
C ARG A 221 -14.55 13.93 9.15
N ARG A 222 -13.91 12.76 9.10
CA ARG A 222 -14.55 11.44 9.25
C ARG A 222 -15.63 11.17 8.20
N GLU A 223 -15.47 11.74 7.01
CA GLU A 223 -16.26 11.41 5.82
C GLU A 223 -15.85 10.03 5.26
N CYS A 224 -14.66 9.56 5.60
CA CYS A 224 -14.19 8.20 5.35
C CYS A 224 -13.34 7.64 6.52
N THR A 225 -13.19 6.32 6.57
CA THR A 225 -12.38 5.61 7.58
C THR A 225 -10.96 5.32 7.11
N ALA A 226 -10.81 5.04 5.82
CA ALA A 226 -9.54 4.95 5.09
C ALA A 226 -9.70 5.70 3.77
N ALA A 227 -8.60 5.99 3.07
CA ALA A 227 -8.64 6.59 1.75
C ALA A 227 -7.52 6.07 0.85
N LEU A 228 -7.84 5.84 -0.42
CA LEU A 228 -6.88 5.72 -1.52
C LEU A 228 -6.66 7.12 -2.10
N ALA A 229 -5.41 7.58 -2.15
CA ALA A 229 -5.05 8.84 -2.78
C ALA A 229 -3.92 8.64 -3.78
N GLY A 230 -4.02 9.25 -4.96
CA GLY A 230 -3.01 8.99 -5.99
C GLY A 230 -3.17 9.82 -7.25
N GLY A 231 -2.50 9.40 -8.30
CA GLY A 231 -2.69 9.94 -9.63
C GLY A 231 -2.16 9.03 -10.73
N ALA A 232 -2.66 9.25 -11.94
CA ALA A 232 -2.28 8.48 -13.12
C ALA A 232 -2.09 9.38 -14.34
N THR A 233 -1.13 9.02 -15.18
CA THR A 233 -0.93 9.59 -16.51
C THR A 233 -0.39 8.50 -17.43
N VAL A 234 -1.10 8.26 -18.52
CA VAL A 234 -0.63 7.44 -19.64
C VAL A 234 -0.80 8.25 -20.92
N ILE A 235 0.29 8.42 -21.64
CA ILE A 235 0.39 9.07 -22.93
C ILE A 235 -0.04 8.05 -24.00
N SER A 236 -1.34 8.00 -24.26
CA SER A 236 -1.91 7.12 -25.29
C SER A 236 -1.65 7.60 -26.72
N THR A 237 -1.51 8.92 -26.91
CA THR A 237 -1.23 9.57 -28.20
C THR A 237 -0.06 10.54 -28.05
N PRO A 238 0.72 10.79 -29.11
CA PRO A 238 1.88 11.67 -29.03
C PRO A 238 1.53 13.16 -29.11
N GLU A 239 0.24 13.52 -29.02
CA GLU A 239 -0.27 14.90 -29.17
C GLU A 239 0.32 15.85 -28.13
N ALA A 240 0.58 15.38 -26.90
CA ALA A 240 1.21 16.18 -25.86
C ALA A 240 2.62 16.64 -26.28
N PHE A 241 3.42 15.75 -26.90
CA PHE A 241 4.75 16.10 -27.41
C PHE A 241 4.66 17.12 -28.55
N VAL A 242 3.71 16.97 -29.48
CA VAL A 242 3.49 17.94 -30.56
C VAL A 242 3.08 19.32 -30.02
N ALA A 243 2.12 19.35 -29.09
CA ALA A 243 1.63 20.60 -28.51
C ALA A 243 2.71 21.35 -27.74
N PHE A 244 3.52 20.64 -26.95
CA PHE A 244 4.61 21.25 -26.18
C PHE A 244 5.84 21.58 -27.03
N SER A 245 6.07 20.88 -28.14
CA SER A 245 7.08 21.29 -29.12
C SER A 245 6.75 22.66 -29.71
N ARG A 246 5.48 22.96 -29.97
CA ARG A 246 5.06 24.29 -30.43
C ARG A 246 5.29 25.40 -29.40
N GLN A 247 5.20 25.06 -28.13
CA GLN A 247 5.45 25.99 -27.03
C GLN A 247 6.95 26.11 -26.69
N ARG A 248 7.81 25.29 -27.33
CA ARG A 248 9.24 25.18 -27.01
C ARG A 248 9.47 24.86 -25.53
N GLY A 249 8.58 24.05 -24.96
CA GLY A 249 8.59 23.71 -23.54
C GLY A 249 9.33 22.42 -23.20
N LEU A 250 9.71 21.63 -24.21
CA LEU A 250 10.38 20.35 -24.03
C LEU A 250 11.90 20.48 -24.05
N ALA A 251 12.58 19.74 -23.17
CA ALA A 251 14.01 19.54 -23.28
C ALA A 251 14.31 18.72 -24.56
N PRO A 252 15.23 19.15 -25.44
CA PRO A 252 15.54 18.42 -26.67
C PRO A 252 16.03 16.98 -26.45
N ASP A 253 16.64 16.70 -25.30
CA ASP A 253 17.10 15.38 -24.88
C ASP A 253 16.11 14.65 -23.94
N GLY A 254 14.88 15.16 -23.83
CA GLY A 254 13.82 14.53 -23.04
C GLY A 254 14.07 14.47 -21.53
N ARG A 255 15.10 15.13 -20.98
CA ARG A 255 15.50 15.03 -19.57
C ARG A 255 15.13 16.28 -18.78
N CYS A 256 14.64 16.10 -17.56
CA CYS A 256 14.44 17.19 -16.61
C CYS A 256 15.74 17.49 -15.86
N LYS A 257 16.43 18.57 -16.24
CA LYS A 257 17.70 19.02 -15.62
C LYS A 257 17.43 19.99 -14.47
N SER A 258 16.62 19.55 -13.52
CA SER A 258 16.04 20.39 -12.46
C SER A 258 17.11 21.19 -11.70
N PHE A 259 17.00 22.51 -11.77
CA PHE A 259 17.88 23.51 -11.13
C PHE A 259 19.31 23.56 -11.66
N ALA A 260 19.64 22.84 -12.73
CA ALA A 260 20.95 22.89 -13.38
C ALA A 260 21.10 24.15 -14.25
N GLY A 261 22.34 24.57 -14.50
CA GLY A 261 22.66 25.61 -15.49
C GLY A 261 22.24 25.23 -16.92
N ALA A 262 22.14 23.92 -17.20
CA ALA A 262 21.72 23.38 -18.48
C ALA A 262 20.19 23.18 -18.64
N ALA A 263 19.38 23.65 -17.68
CA ALA A 263 17.92 23.53 -17.71
C ALA A 263 17.29 24.21 -18.96
N ASP A 264 16.74 23.39 -19.86
CA ASP A 264 16.28 23.77 -21.20
C ASP A 264 14.86 23.27 -21.53
N GLY A 265 14.12 22.76 -20.55
CA GLY A 265 12.73 22.34 -20.73
C GLY A 265 12.37 21.12 -19.89
N THR A 266 11.13 20.63 -20.07
CA THR A 266 10.64 19.42 -19.40
C THR A 266 10.82 18.18 -20.26
N GLY A 267 11.14 17.06 -19.63
CA GLY A 267 10.94 15.72 -20.18
C GLY A 267 9.57 15.20 -19.79
N TRP A 268 8.75 14.75 -20.74
CA TRP A 268 7.45 14.14 -20.41
C TRP A 268 7.61 12.69 -20.00
N SER A 269 6.74 12.26 -19.10
CA SER A 269 6.72 10.91 -18.59
C SER A 269 5.33 10.43 -18.23
N GLU A 270 5.22 9.15 -17.99
CA GLU A 270 4.03 8.44 -17.54
C GLU A 270 4.18 7.99 -16.10
N GLY A 271 3.06 7.57 -15.50
CA GLY A 271 3.13 6.89 -14.23
C GLY A 271 1.79 6.76 -13.53
N VAL A 272 1.77 5.86 -12.56
CA VAL A 272 0.66 5.65 -11.63
C VAL A 272 1.23 5.53 -10.23
N GLY A 273 0.66 6.24 -9.27
CA GLY A 273 1.01 6.10 -7.87
C GLY A 273 -0.24 6.18 -7.00
N VAL A 274 -0.33 5.30 -6.01
CA VAL A 274 -1.42 5.25 -5.02
C VAL A 274 -0.82 5.07 -3.63
N VAL A 275 -1.32 5.84 -2.67
CA VAL A 275 -1.06 5.67 -1.24
C VAL A 275 -2.35 5.34 -0.51
N VAL A 276 -2.27 4.47 0.49
CA VAL A 276 -3.36 4.14 1.40
C VAL A 276 -3.19 4.96 2.67
N LEU A 277 -4.25 5.63 3.09
CA LEU A 277 -4.25 6.60 4.17
C LEU A 277 -5.26 6.24 5.25
N GLU A 278 -4.85 6.39 6.49
CA GLU A 278 -5.71 6.31 7.67
C GLU A 278 -5.37 7.46 8.62
N ARG A 279 -6.30 7.80 9.51
CA ARG A 279 -5.91 8.62 10.67
C ARG A 279 -4.86 7.84 11.47
N LEU A 280 -3.82 8.51 11.97
CA LEU A 280 -2.73 7.83 12.69
C LEU A 280 -3.26 6.99 13.88
N SER A 281 -4.24 7.51 14.60
CA SER A 281 -4.89 6.80 15.71
C SER A 281 -5.63 5.54 15.27
N ASP A 282 -6.19 5.52 14.06
CA ASP A 282 -6.86 4.35 13.49
C ASP A 282 -5.85 3.30 13.02
N ALA A 283 -4.79 3.72 12.33
CA ALA A 283 -3.72 2.82 11.90
C ALA A 283 -3.11 2.09 13.10
N GLN A 284 -2.83 2.82 14.18
CA GLN A 284 -2.33 2.24 15.43
C GLN A 284 -3.34 1.29 16.09
N ARG A 285 -4.62 1.68 16.15
CA ARG A 285 -5.68 0.82 16.70
C ARG A 285 -5.84 -0.47 15.91
N ASN A 286 -5.73 -0.39 14.59
CA ASN A 286 -5.89 -1.52 13.69
C ASN A 286 -4.60 -2.37 13.58
N GLY A 287 -3.49 -1.91 14.14
CA GLY A 287 -2.18 -2.58 14.00
C GLY A 287 -1.60 -2.49 12.60
N HIS A 288 -2.04 -1.52 11.79
CA HIS A 288 -1.55 -1.31 10.44
C HIS A 288 -0.14 -0.67 10.46
N PRO A 289 0.75 -1.03 9.53
CA PRO A 289 2.07 -0.44 9.45
C PRO A 289 1.97 1.05 9.13
N VAL A 290 2.74 1.89 9.84
CA VAL A 290 2.85 3.32 9.53
C VAL A 290 4.16 3.53 8.79
N LEU A 291 4.09 3.79 7.49
CA LEU A 291 5.27 3.98 6.63
C LEU A 291 5.85 5.39 6.78
N ALA A 292 4.96 6.37 6.90
CA ALA A 292 5.22 7.79 7.16
C ALA A 292 3.92 8.47 7.56
N VAL A 293 3.98 9.76 7.87
CA VAL A 293 2.82 10.55 8.31
C VAL A 293 2.73 11.85 7.51
N VAL A 294 1.57 12.14 6.92
CA VAL A 294 1.25 13.47 6.39
C VAL A 294 0.90 14.38 7.56
N ARG A 295 1.76 15.36 7.83
CA ARG A 295 1.61 16.32 8.93
C ARG A 295 0.71 17.48 8.55
N GLY A 296 0.86 18.00 7.34
CA GLY A 296 0.06 19.12 6.85
C GLY A 296 0.15 19.26 5.34
N SER A 297 -0.82 19.95 4.76
CA SER A 297 -0.85 20.24 3.34
C SER A 297 -1.60 21.54 3.09
N ALA A 298 -1.29 22.19 1.97
CA ALA A 298 -2.01 23.36 1.50
C ALA A 298 -2.13 23.35 -0.02
N VAL A 299 -3.23 23.95 -0.51
CA VAL A 299 -3.49 24.17 -1.93
C VAL A 299 -3.85 25.65 -2.11
N ASN A 300 -3.28 26.31 -3.13
CA ASN A 300 -3.65 27.67 -3.49
C ASN A 300 -3.61 27.88 -5.01
N GLN A 301 -3.75 29.15 -5.43
CA GLN A 301 -3.78 29.55 -6.83
C GLN A 301 -2.83 30.71 -7.10
N ASP A 302 -2.20 30.69 -8.28
CA ASP A 302 -1.33 31.75 -8.79
C ASP A 302 -2.10 33.04 -9.07
N GLY A 303 -3.39 32.93 -9.41
CA GLY A 303 -4.24 34.08 -9.70
C GLY A 303 -3.80 34.81 -10.96
N ALA A 304 -3.80 36.14 -10.93
CA ALA A 304 -3.38 36.97 -12.05
C ALA A 304 -1.84 37.06 -12.14
N SER A 305 -1.20 35.99 -12.62
CA SER A 305 0.24 35.94 -12.90
C SER A 305 0.58 36.55 -14.28
N ASN A 306 1.85 36.46 -14.70
CA ASN A 306 2.35 37.02 -15.98
C ASN A 306 1.87 36.26 -17.23
N GLY A 307 0.98 35.28 -17.07
CA GLY A 307 0.40 34.46 -18.12
C GLY A 307 -0.24 33.23 -17.50
N LEU A 308 -1.26 32.65 -18.13
CA LEU A 308 -2.02 31.52 -17.56
C LEU A 308 -1.13 30.36 -17.08
N THR A 309 -0.04 30.10 -17.80
CA THR A 309 0.91 29.01 -17.53
C THR A 309 2.20 29.48 -16.86
N ALA A 310 2.33 30.78 -16.56
CA ALA A 310 3.51 31.34 -15.93
C ALA A 310 3.41 31.17 -14.40
N PRO A 311 4.39 30.51 -13.74
CA PRO A 311 4.35 30.28 -12.30
C PRO A 311 4.50 31.58 -11.50
N ASN A 312 4.00 31.61 -10.26
CA ASN A 312 4.09 32.77 -9.38
C ASN A 312 4.84 32.47 -8.07
N GLY A 313 6.06 33.02 -7.93
CA GLY A 313 6.91 32.84 -6.73
C GLY A 313 6.22 33.21 -5.40
N PRO A 314 5.56 34.37 -5.28
CA PRO A 314 4.80 34.71 -4.07
C PRO A 314 3.69 33.71 -3.72
N SER A 315 3.00 33.14 -4.70
CA SER A 315 2.00 32.08 -4.47
C SER A 315 2.64 30.79 -3.98
N GLN A 316 3.80 30.41 -4.53
CA GLN A 316 4.56 29.25 -4.05
C GLN A 316 5.04 29.44 -2.60
N GLN A 317 5.53 30.64 -2.24
CA GLN A 317 5.85 30.96 -0.84
C GLN A 317 4.64 30.82 0.08
N ARG A 318 3.47 31.35 -0.34
CA ARG A 318 2.23 31.25 0.44
C ARG A 318 1.77 29.81 0.64
N VAL A 319 1.85 28.94 -0.38
CA VAL A 319 1.42 27.55 -0.22
C VAL A 319 2.36 26.77 0.70
N ILE A 320 3.67 27.03 0.63
CA ILE A 320 4.67 26.44 1.55
C ILE A 320 4.36 26.85 2.99
N LEU A 321 4.18 28.15 3.24
CA LEU A 321 3.85 28.67 4.57
C LEU A 321 2.50 28.18 5.08
N GLY A 322 1.50 28.04 4.19
CA GLY A 322 0.20 27.46 4.52
C GLY A 322 0.29 26.00 4.95
N ALA A 323 1.10 25.19 4.28
CA ALA A 323 1.31 23.79 4.64
C ALA A 323 2.05 23.65 5.97
N LEU A 324 3.07 24.48 6.21
CA LEU A 324 3.79 24.57 7.48
C LEU A 324 2.85 24.96 8.63
N ALA A 325 2.01 25.97 8.43
CA ALA A 325 1.01 26.39 9.40
C ALA A 325 0.00 25.27 9.69
N SER A 326 -0.50 24.58 8.66
CA SER A 326 -1.40 23.42 8.83
C SER A 326 -0.74 22.26 9.57
N ALA A 327 0.59 22.14 9.54
CA ALA A 327 1.34 21.10 10.24
C ALA A 327 1.75 21.51 11.67
N GLY A 328 1.60 22.79 12.04
CA GLY A 328 2.14 23.35 13.28
C GLY A 328 3.67 23.36 13.31
N LEU A 329 4.33 23.53 12.15
CA LEU A 329 5.78 23.45 11.99
C LEU A 329 6.37 24.79 11.53
N SER A 330 7.64 25.02 11.87
CA SER A 330 8.43 26.12 11.33
C SER A 330 9.22 25.67 10.09
N PRO A 331 9.69 26.60 9.23
CA PRO A 331 10.49 26.22 8.07
C PRO A 331 11.74 25.41 8.43
N VAL A 332 12.42 25.70 9.55
CA VAL A 332 13.67 25.01 9.95
C VAL A 332 13.47 23.57 10.42
N ASP A 333 12.22 23.17 10.64
CA ASP A 333 11.85 21.80 11.01
C ASP A 333 11.92 20.82 9.83
N VAL A 334 11.89 21.31 8.59
CA VAL A 334 11.91 20.46 7.38
C VAL A 334 13.35 20.30 6.88
N ASP A 335 13.76 19.08 6.54
CA ASP A 335 15.15 18.77 6.15
C ASP A 335 15.37 18.84 4.64
N ALA A 336 14.38 18.38 3.88
CA ALA A 336 14.48 18.25 2.44
C ALA A 336 13.18 18.70 1.75
N VAL A 337 13.30 19.15 0.51
CA VAL A 337 12.18 19.37 -0.39
C VAL A 337 12.37 18.55 -1.66
N GLU A 338 11.38 17.69 -1.93
CA GLU A 338 11.13 17.12 -3.24
C GLU A 338 10.33 18.15 -4.04
N ALA A 339 11.03 18.84 -4.92
CA ALA A 339 10.50 19.98 -5.63
C ALA A 339 9.62 19.60 -6.83
N HIS A 340 8.86 20.59 -7.32
CA HIS A 340 8.21 20.47 -8.61
C HIS A 340 9.27 20.34 -9.72
N GLY A 341 10.33 21.16 -9.72
CA GLY A 341 11.61 20.96 -10.40
C GLY A 341 11.49 20.39 -11.81
N THR A 342 10.89 21.13 -12.73
CA THR A 342 10.60 20.63 -14.09
C THR A 342 11.79 20.71 -15.05
N GLY A 343 12.88 21.38 -14.68
CA GLY A 343 14.00 21.61 -15.59
C GLY A 343 13.74 22.78 -16.55
N THR A 344 12.75 23.63 -16.24
CA THR A 344 12.37 24.74 -17.12
C THR A 344 13.15 26.00 -16.77
N THR A 345 13.62 26.72 -17.80
CA THR A 345 14.45 27.93 -17.64
C THR A 345 13.76 29.03 -16.82
N LEU A 346 12.43 29.12 -16.86
CA LEU A 346 11.64 30.08 -16.09
C LEU A 346 11.19 29.53 -14.73
N GLY A 347 10.75 28.27 -14.67
CA GLY A 347 10.12 27.69 -13.48
C GLY A 347 11.13 27.40 -12.36
N ASP A 348 12.28 26.82 -12.71
CA ASP A 348 13.27 26.40 -11.71
C ASP A 348 13.81 27.59 -10.89
N PRO A 349 14.14 28.76 -11.48
CA PRO A 349 14.53 29.93 -10.68
C PRO A 349 13.43 30.45 -9.76
N ILE A 350 12.17 30.45 -10.21
CA ILE A 350 11.03 30.93 -9.42
C ILE A 350 10.81 30.03 -8.20
N GLU A 351 10.88 28.71 -8.39
CA GLU A 351 10.75 27.74 -7.31
C GLU A 351 11.91 27.82 -6.32
N ALA A 352 13.15 27.84 -6.80
CA ALA A 352 14.33 27.94 -5.94
C ALA A 352 14.30 29.23 -5.10
N GLN A 353 13.89 30.36 -5.67
CA GLN A 353 13.72 31.62 -4.94
C GLN A 353 12.61 31.56 -3.90
N ALA A 354 11.49 30.89 -4.19
CA ALA A 354 10.42 30.68 -3.22
C ALA A 354 10.89 29.84 -2.03
N LEU A 355 11.68 28.79 -2.29
CA LEU A 355 12.29 27.94 -1.25
C LEU A 355 13.34 28.71 -0.43
N LEU A 356 14.21 29.50 -1.08
CA LEU A 356 15.20 30.35 -0.41
C LEU A 356 14.52 31.38 0.49
N ALA A 357 13.43 32.02 0.04
CA ALA A 357 12.68 33.01 0.79
C ALA A 357 11.86 32.44 1.96
N THR A 358 11.61 31.12 1.96
CA THR A 358 10.86 30.44 3.02
C THR A 358 11.78 29.54 3.84
N TYR A 359 12.02 28.33 3.36
CA TYR A 359 12.88 27.36 4.00
C TYR A 359 14.32 27.84 4.17
N GLY A 360 14.89 28.59 3.21
CA GLY A 360 16.28 29.03 3.25
C GLY A 360 16.61 30.03 4.36
N GLN A 361 15.62 30.57 5.07
CA GLN A 361 15.78 31.60 6.09
C GLN A 361 15.92 31.02 7.50
N GLY A 362 16.73 31.69 8.34
CA GLY A 362 16.86 31.35 9.77
C GLY A 362 17.48 29.98 10.07
N ARG A 363 18.16 29.36 9.10
CA ARG A 363 18.81 28.07 9.24
C ARG A 363 20.26 28.18 9.70
N ASP A 364 20.72 27.13 10.36
CA ASP A 364 22.14 26.85 10.54
C ASP A 364 22.79 26.57 9.15
N PRO A 365 23.87 27.27 8.77
CA PRO A 365 24.61 27.02 7.53
C PRO A 365 25.06 25.57 7.32
N GLU A 366 25.32 24.84 8.41
CA GLU A 366 25.71 23.42 8.40
C GLU A 366 24.51 22.47 8.24
N ARG A 367 23.28 22.99 8.39
CA ARG A 367 22.02 22.26 8.20
C ARG A 367 21.12 22.96 7.17
N PRO A 368 21.58 23.06 5.91
CA PRO A 368 20.78 23.63 4.85
C PRO A 368 19.52 22.78 4.59
N LEU A 369 18.54 23.36 3.92
CA LEU A 369 17.49 22.58 3.27
C LEU A 369 18.11 21.83 2.07
N TRP A 370 17.89 20.53 2.00
CA TRP A 370 18.25 19.72 0.83
C TRP A 370 17.19 19.80 -0.25
N LEU A 371 17.60 19.98 -1.50
CA LEU A 371 16.70 20.16 -2.64
C LEU A 371 17.01 19.15 -3.75
N GLY A 372 15.98 18.48 -4.25
CA GLY A 372 16.09 17.59 -5.42
C GLY A 372 14.75 17.39 -6.11
N SER A 373 14.75 16.68 -7.23
CA SER A 373 13.52 16.26 -7.91
C SER A 373 13.65 14.86 -8.53
N ILE A 374 12.64 14.02 -8.33
CA ILE A 374 12.48 12.71 -8.95
C ILE A 374 12.37 12.80 -10.47
N LYS A 375 11.96 13.97 -11.00
CA LYS A 375 11.84 14.18 -12.45
C LYS A 375 13.19 14.04 -13.16
N SER A 376 14.29 14.29 -12.46
CA SER A 376 15.63 14.06 -13.01
C SER A 376 15.92 12.57 -13.26
N ASN A 377 15.21 11.63 -12.62
CA ASN A 377 15.36 10.20 -12.85
C ASN A 377 14.39 9.66 -13.90
N MET A 378 13.15 10.15 -13.95
CA MET A 378 12.08 9.52 -14.72
C MET A 378 11.27 10.46 -15.61
N GLY A 379 11.62 11.74 -15.67
CA GLY A 379 10.83 12.78 -16.34
C GLY A 379 9.58 13.19 -15.55
N HIS A 380 8.74 14.02 -16.17
CA HIS A 380 7.54 14.58 -15.57
C HIS A 380 6.30 13.71 -15.82
N SER A 381 5.90 12.91 -14.83
CA SER A 381 4.73 12.02 -14.87
C SER A 381 3.37 12.72 -14.67
N ALA A 382 3.25 13.95 -15.18
CA ALA A 382 2.07 14.83 -15.11
C ALA A 382 1.25 14.71 -13.80
N ALA A 383 0.02 14.17 -13.88
CA ALA A 383 -0.88 14.04 -12.74
C ALA A 383 -0.37 13.12 -11.63
N ALA A 384 0.51 12.17 -11.94
CA ALA A 384 1.13 11.24 -11.00
C ALA A 384 2.45 11.76 -10.38
N ALA A 385 2.92 12.95 -10.79
CA ALA A 385 4.23 13.47 -10.40
C ALA A 385 4.34 13.78 -8.90
N GLY A 386 3.27 14.30 -8.30
CA GLY A 386 3.28 14.64 -6.88
C GLY A 386 3.37 13.40 -5.98
N VAL A 387 2.57 12.38 -6.28
CA VAL A 387 2.59 11.11 -5.52
C VAL A 387 3.88 10.33 -5.74
N ALA A 388 4.52 10.45 -6.91
CA ALA A 388 5.87 9.91 -7.13
C ALA A 388 6.88 10.50 -6.13
N GLY A 389 6.81 11.83 -5.94
CA GLY A 389 7.63 12.53 -4.96
C GLY A 389 7.34 12.11 -3.51
N VAL A 390 6.07 11.88 -3.17
CA VAL A 390 5.68 11.33 -1.85
C VAL A 390 6.30 9.95 -1.65
N ILE A 391 6.14 9.02 -2.61
CA ILE A 391 6.67 7.66 -2.50
C ILE A 391 8.20 7.68 -2.36
N LYS A 392 8.91 8.47 -3.19
CA LYS A 392 10.37 8.67 -3.08
C LYS A 392 10.76 9.11 -1.67
N MET A 393 10.10 10.12 -1.12
CA MET A 393 10.48 10.67 0.18
C MET A 393 10.10 9.75 1.35
N VAL A 394 9.02 8.97 1.24
CA VAL A 394 8.72 7.90 2.21
C VAL A 394 9.82 6.83 2.19
N MET A 395 10.26 6.39 1.00
CA MET A 395 11.36 5.43 0.89
C MET A 395 12.68 6.01 1.41
N ALA A 396 13.00 7.26 1.10
CA ALA A 396 14.16 7.98 1.63
C ALA A 396 14.17 8.02 3.17
N MET A 397 13.02 8.26 3.81
CA MET A 397 12.90 8.24 5.27
C MET A 397 13.14 6.86 5.85
N ARG A 398 12.62 5.80 5.22
CA ARG A 398 12.77 4.40 5.66
C ARG A 398 14.21 3.91 5.52
N HIS A 399 14.89 4.29 4.44
CA HIS A 399 16.28 3.93 4.20
C HIS A 399 17.29 4.89 4.86
N GLY A 400 16.84 6.05 5.36
CA GLY A 400 17.72 7.03 5.99
C GLY A 400 18.72 7.65 5.01
N VAL A 401 18.34 7.81 3.75
CA VAL A 401 19.21 8.34 2.68
C VAL A 401 18.41 9.31 1.80
N LEU A 402 18.98 10.47 1.50
CA LEU A 402 18.51 11.41 0.48
C LEU A 402 19.22 11.10 -0.86
N PRO A 403 18.51 10.59 -1.87
CA PRO A 403 19.10 10.29 -3.17
C PRO A 403 19.53 11.56 -3.91
N ARG A 404 20.57 11.44 -4.75
CA ARG A 404 21.01 12.55 -5.61
C ARG A 404 19.94 12.94 -6.63
N THR A 405 19.90 14.21 -7.01
CA THR A 405 19.22 14.71 -8.21
C THR A 405 20.19 14.64 -9.39
N LEU A 406 19.72 14.22 -10.56
CA LEU A 406 20.57 14.01 -11.74
C LEU A 406 20.74 15.29 -12.57
N HIS A 407 21.72 15.26 -13.47
CA HIS A 407 21.99 16.27 -14.50
C HIS A 407 22.38 17.67 -13.99
N VAL A 408 22.95 17.75 -12.79
CA VAL A 408 23.45 19.02 -12.21
C VAL A 408 24.98 19.04 -12.25
N ASP A 409 25.56 19.56 -13.33
CA ASP A 409 26.99 19.85 -13.40
C ASP A 409 27.34 21.13 -12.62
N GLU A 410 26.56 22.20 -12.86
CA GLU A 410 26.55 23.43 -12.05
C GLU A 410 25.10 23.87 -11.78
N PRO A 411 24.78 24.45 -10.61
CA PRO A 411 23.47 25.04 -10.35
C PRO A 411 23.19 26.22 -11.29
N THR A 412 21.91 26.50 -11.57
CA THR A 412 21.52 27.63 -12.42
C THR A 412 21.99 28.97 -11.85
N ARG A 413 22.54 29.82 -12.73
CA ARG A 413 23.03 31.17 -12.40
C ARG A 413 21.91 32.20 -12.27
N ASN A 414 20.68 31.83 -12.65
CA ASN A 414 19.49 32.67 -12.54
C ASN A 414 18.92 32.70 -11.10
N VAL A 415 19.59 32.04 -10.16
CA VAL A 415 19.26 31.98 -8.73
C VAL A 415 20.45 32.46 -7.93
N ASP A 416 20.21 33.37 -6.99
CA ASP A 416 21.20 33.72 -5.97
C ASP A 416 21.17 32.69 -4.85
N TRP A 417 21.90 31.58 -5.01
CA TRP A 417 22.00 30.53 -4.00
C TRP A 417 22.63 30.98 -2.68
N SER A 418 23.27 32.15 -2.65
CA SER A 418 23.85 32.71 -1.43
C SER A 418 22.84 33.44 -0.54
N SER A 419 21.62 33.69 -1.04
CA SER A 419 20.57 34.43 -0.33
C SER A 419 19.88 33.64 0.81
N GLY A 420 20.26 32.38 1.01
CA GLY A 420 19.71 31.49 2.03
C GLY A 420 20.41 30.14 2.04
N HIS A 421 20.03 29.27 2.98
CA HIS A 421 20.68 27.97 3.16
C HIS A 421 19.87 26.84 2.51
N VAL A 422 19.83 26.82 1.18
CA VAL A 422 19.28 25.73 0.37
C VAL A 422 20.41 25.14 -0.48
N ARG A 423 20.55 23.81 -0.51
CA ARG A 423 21.59 23.12 -1.29
C ARG A 423 20.99 21.99 -2.14
N LEU A 424 21.40 21.92 -3.40
CA LEU A 424 21.03 20.83 -4.30
C LEU A 424 21.70 19.52 -3.85
N LEU A 425 20.96 18.42 -3.94
CA LEU A 425 21.44 17.05 -3.70
C LEU A 425 22.25 16.54 -4.90
N THR A 426 23.42 17.14 -5.18
CA THR A 426 24.29 16.69 -6.29
C THR A 426 24.96 15.34 -6.01
N GLU A 427 25.00 14.93 -4.75
CA GLU A 427 25.46 13.64 -4.25
C GLU A 427 24.42 13.05 -3.29
N ALA A 428 24.38 11.71 -3.19
CA ALA A 428 23.53 11.05 -2.21
C ALA A 428 24.05 11.36 -0.80
N ARG A 429 23.13 11.56 0.16
CA ARG A 429 23.48 11.93 1.53
C ARG A 429 22.78 11.04 2.54
N GLU A 430 23.51 10.66 3.58
CA GLU A 430 22.89 10.07 4.75
C GLU A 430 21.92 11.08 5.38
N TRP A 431 20.71 10.61 5.66
CA TRP A 431 19.70 11.36 6.41
C TRP A 431 19.72 10.84 7.85
N SER A 432 20.75 11.18 8.61
CA SER A 432 21.01 10.61 9.93
C SER A 432 19.83 10.79 10.90
N VAL A 433 19.66 9.85 11.83
CA VAL A 433 18.71 9.99 12.94
C VAL A 433 19.15 11.17 13.81
N SER A 434 18.19 12.03 14.17
CA SER A 434 18.42 13.17 15.06
C SER A 434 17.38 13.16 16.17
N ASP A 435 17.53 14.02 17.18
CA ASP A 435 16.54 14.20 18.26
C ASP A 435 15.15 14.67 17.77
N ARG A 436 15.01 14.96 16.47
CA ARG A 436 13.73 15.26 15.81
C ARG A 436 13.45 14.32 14.64
N PRO A 437 12.16 14.03 14.35
CA PRO A 437 11.76 13.24 13.18
C PRO A 437 12.28 13.84 11.87
N ARG A 438 12.64 12.97 10.93
CA ARG A 438 12.95 13.36 9.54
C ARG A 438 11.69 13.94 8.89
N ARG A 439 11.82 15.09 8.23
CA ARG A 439 10.68 15.78 7.58
C ARG A 439 11.01 16.25 6.18
N ALA A 440 10.07 16.06 5.25
CA ALA A 440 10.20 16.54 3.88
C ALA A 440 8.96 17.30 3.41
N GLY A 441 9.19 18.36 2.65
CA GLY A 441 8.16 19.03 1.85
C GLY A 441 8.12 18.43 0.43
N ILE A 442 6.93 18.27 -0.14
CA ILE A 442 6.72 17.86 -1.52
C ILE A 442 5.91 18.94 -2.21
N SER A 443 6.45 19.52 -3.28
CA SER A 443 5.81 20.56 -4.08
C SER A 443 5.29 20.01 -5.42
N SER A 444 4.11 20.45 -5.83
CA SER A 444 3.68 20.32 -7.22
C SER A 444 2.84 21.51 -7.66
N PHE A 445 3.21 22.10 -8.80
CA PHE A 445 2.62 23.33 -9.32
C PHE A 445 1.99 23.05 -10.67
N GLY A 446 0.66 23.17 -10.75
CA GLY A 446 -0.08 22.90 -11.97
C GLY A 446 0.08 24.03 -12.98
N MET A 447 0.16 23.70 -14.27
CA MET A 447 0.22 24.71 -15.34
C MET A 447 -1.03 25.62 -15.40
N SER A 448 -2.11 25.26 -14.72
CA SER A 448 -3.33 26.08 -14.55
C SER A 448 -3.24 27.05 -13.36
N GLY A 449 -2.09 27.14 -12.70
CA GLY A 449 -1.82 28.00 -11.55
C GLY A 449 -2.16 27.38 -10.18
N THR A 450 -2.75 26.18 -10.13
CA THR A 450 -3.05 25.51 -8.85
C THR A 450 -1.78 24.91 -8.25
N ASN A 451 -1.35 25.42 -7.09
CA ASN A 451 -0.19 24.93 -6.37
C ASN A 451 -0.61 24.03 -5.21
N ALA A 452 0.16 22.98 -4.96
CA ALA A 452 0.02 22.14 -3.77
C ALA A 452 1.38 21.94 -3.10
N HIS A 453 1.39 21.97 -1.77
CA HIS A 453 2.55 21.62 -0.96
C HIS A 453 2.13 20.71 0.20
N VAL A 454 2.84 19.62 0.40
CA VAL A 454 2.56 18.60 1.42
C VAL A 454 3.79 18.38 2.27
N ILE A 455 3.62 18.29 3.59
CA ILE A 455 4.69 17.96 4.53
C ILE A 455 4.47 16.55 5.05
N ILE A 456 5.45 15.68 4.81
CA ILE A 456 5.50 14.34 5.40
C ILE A 456 6.58 14.27 6.48
N GLU A 457 6.37 13.39 7.43
CA GLU A 457 7.22 13.12 8.58
C GLU A 457 7.46 11.62 8.72
N GLN A 458 8.64 11.26 9.21
CA GLN A 458 8.98 9.90 9.61
C GLN A 458 7.89 9.31 10.49
N ALA A 459 7.57 8.03 10.26
CA ALA A 459 6.67 7.30 11.14
C ALA A 459 7.16 7.40 12.60
N PRO A 460 6.24 7.50 13.59
CA PRO A 460 6.62 7.36 14.98
C PRO A 460 7.40 6.05 15.16
N GLU A 461 8.44 6.06 15.99
CA GLU A 461 9.09 4.81 16.36
C GLU A 461 8.01 3.87 16.88
N ALA A 462 7.82 2.74 16.20
CA ALA A 462 7.07 1.66 16.80
C ALA A 462 7.74 1.41 18.15
N PRO A 463 6.99 1.29 19.27
CA PRO A 463 7.60 0.87 20.51
C PRO A 463 8.40 -0.36 20.14
N SER A 464 9.73 -0.29 20.33
CA SER A 464 10.64 -1.37 20.01
C SER A 464 9.90 -2.62 20.43
N ALA A 465 9.57 -3.49 19.48
CA ALA A 465 9.42 -4.88 19.83
C ALA A 465 10.82 -5.19 20.33
N THR A 466 11.06 -4.93 21.62
CA THR A 466 12.22 -5.41 22.33
C THR A 466 12.33 -6.81 21.80
N GLU A 467 13.47 -7.12 21.15
CA GLU A 467 13.87 -8.52 21.02
C GLU A 467 13.42 -9.15 22.33
N PRO A 468 12.48 -10.13 22.31
CA PRO A 468 11.97 -10.64 23.56
C PRO A 468 13.22 -10.96 24.34
N GLU A 469 13.45 -10.21 25.43
CA GLU A 469 14.58 -10.46 26.29
C GLU A 469 14.49 -11.95 26.50
N THR A 470 15.53 -12.65 26.03
CA THR A 470 15.73 -14.04 26.39
C THR A 470 15.47 -14.09 27.89
N GLU A 471 14.36 -14.73 28.29
CA GLU A 471 13.77 -14.73 29.64
C GLU A 471 12.62 -13.72 29.93
N SER A 472 11.56 -13.75 29.12
CA SER A 472 10.21 -13.67 29.70
C SER A 472 9.42 -14.90 29.29
N GLU A 473 9.11 -15.73 30.28
CA GLU A 473 8.25 -16.90 30.21
C GLU A 473 6.81 -16.50 29.79
N ALA A 474 6.62 -16.14 28.52
CA ALA A 474 5.35 -16.36 27.86
C ALA A 474 5.16 -17.89 27.82
N LYS A 475 4.39 -18.40 28.79
CA LYS A 475 4.06 -19.82 28.96
C LYS A 475 3.86 -20.55 27.61
N GLY A 476 4.85 -21.34 27.20
CA GLY A 476 4.69 -22.62 26.52
C GLY A 476 4.04 -22.66 25.14
N SER A 477 4.50 -21.87 24.17
CA SER A 477 4.21 -22.15 22.76
C SER A 477 5.51 -22.45 22.00
N THR A 478 5.95 -23.71 22.03
CA THR A 478 6.84 -24.24 21.01
C THR A 478 6.22 -23.96 19.64
N PRO A 479 6.98 -23.49 18.63
CA PRO A 479 6.44 -23.35 17.28
C PRO A 479 5.80 -24.66 16.84
N PRO A 480 4.63 -24.64 16.17
CA PRO A 480 4.00 -25.87 15.74
C PRO A 480 4.99 -26.63 14.83
N PRO A 481 5.09 -27.97 14.97
CA PRO A 481 6.04 -28.77 14.20
C PRO A 481 5.79 -28.69 12.68
N VAL A 482 4.61 -28.22 12.28
CA VAL A 482 4.20 -28.03 10.88
C VAL A 482 3.46 -26.70 10.78
N VAL A 483 3.84 -25.88 9.80
CA VAL A 483 3.18 -24.62 9.46
C VAL A 483 2.53 -24.76 8.08
N PRO A 484 1.27 -24.31 7.91
CA PRO A 484 0.63 -24.23 6.61
C PRO A 484 0.95 -22.92 5.89
N TRP A 485 1.44 -23.00 4.66
CA TRP A 485 1.45 -21.88 3.71
C TRP A 485 0.34 -22.08 2.68
N VAL A 486 -0.64 -21.18 2.74
CA VAL A 486 -1.77 -21.17 1.81
C VAL A 486 -1.49 -20.16 0.71
N VAL A 487 -1.55 -20.60 -0.55
CA VAL A 487 -1.48 -19.71 -1.71
C VAL A 487 -2.71 -19.91 -2.57
N SER A 488 -3.20 -18.83 -3.16
CA SER A 488 -4.39 -18.87 -4.01
C SER A 488 -4.24 -17.98 -5.24
N GLY A 489 -5.05 -18.26 -6.26
CA GLY A 489 -5.18 -17.43 -7.45
C GLY A 489 -6.53 -17.69 -8.15
N ARG A 490 -6.96 -16.75 -9.00
CA ARG A 490 -8.19 -16.89 -9.80
C ARG A 490 -8.06 -17.84 -10.99
N SER A 491 -6.84 -18.28 -11.28
CA SER A 491 -6.54 -19.29 -12.30
C SER A 491 -5.39 -20.18 -11.85
N VAL A 492 -5.19 -21.31 -12.54
CA VAL A 492 -4.04 -22.19 -12.30
C VAL A 492 -2.71 -21.47 -12.57
N ALA A 493 -2.67 -20.59 -13.57
CA ALA A 493 -1.48 -19.80 -13.89
C ALA A 493 -1.18 -18.81 -12.75
N ALA A 494 -2.18 -18.04 -12.32
CA ALA A 494 -2.04 -17.09 -11.22
C ALA A 494 -1.60 -17.77 -9.91
N LEU A 495 -2.13 -18.95 -9.60
CA LEU A 495 -1.70 -19.75 -8.44
C LEU A 495 -0.21 -20.12 -8.52
N ARG A 496 0.27 -20.50 -9.71
CA ARG A 496 1.69 -20.85 -9.93
C ARG A 496 2.58 -19.62 -9.83
N ASP A 497 2.18 -18.51 -10.44
CA ASP A 497 2.93 -17.26 -10.40
C ASP A 497 3.02 -16.72 -8.97
N GLN A 498 1.92 -16.81 -8.21
CA GLN A 498 1.92 -16.45 -6.79
C GLN A 498 2.86 -17.34 -5.96
N ALA A 499 2.86 -18.65 -6.21
CA ALA A 499 3.79 -19.56 -5.55
C ALA A 499 5.25 -19.26 -5.89
N ALA A 500 5.55 -18.95 -7.14
CA ALA A 500 6.90 -18.57 -7.58
C ALA A 500 7.37 -17.26 -6.94
N ARG A 501 6.50 -16.24 -6.89
CA ARG A 501 6.79 -14.96 -6.24
C ARG A 501 7.04 -15.12 -4.75
N LEU A 502 6.21 -15.90 -4.06
CA LEU A 502 6.41 -16.17 -2.64
C LEU A 502 7.71 -16.92 -2.38
N ALA A 503 8.03 -17.93 -3.20
CA ALA A 503 9.26 -18.69 -3.06
C ALA A 503 10.49 -17.78 -3.19
N SER A 504 10.55 -16.95 -4.24
CA SER A 504 11.65 -16.00 -4.46
C SER A 504 11.79 -15.00 -3.30
N GLN A 505 10.69 -14.44 -2.79
CA GLN A 505 10.75 -13.46 -1.71
C GLN A 505 11.20 -14.05 -0.36
N VAL A 506 10.79 -15.28 -0.06
CA VAL A 506 11.14 -15.90 1.23
C VAL A 506 12.53 -16.52 1.17
N GLU A 507 12.95 -17.09 0.03
CA GLU A 507 14.26 -17.70 -0.15
C GLU A 507 15.40 -16.72 0.17
N GLU A 508 15.31 -15.47 -0.31
CA GLU A 508 16.27 -14.40 -0.04
C GLU A 508 16.35 -13.98 1.44
N ARG A 509 15.34 -14.35 2.26
CA ARG A 509 15.17 -13.92 3.65
C ARG A 509 15.07 -15.09 4.64
N LEU A 510 15.40 -16.29 4.20
CA LEU A 510 15.45 -17.47 5.06
C LEU A 510 16.41 -17.23 6.22
N GLY A 511 15.95 -17.49 7.45
CA GLY A 511 16.72 -17.26 8.68
C GLY A 511 16.45 -15.91 9.36
N VAL A 512 15.83 -14.95 8.67
CA VAL A 512 15.36 -13.68 9.27
C VAL A 512 13.85 -13.69 9.44
N LEU A 513 13.11 -14.25 8.47
CA LEU A 513 11.65 -14.35 8.54
C LEU A 513 11.19 -15.59 9.33
N SER A 514 10.22 -15.38 10.22
CA SER A 514 9.46 -16.46 10.85
C SER A 514 8.54 -17.13 9.82
N ILE A 515 8.70 -18.44 9.64
CA ILE A 515 7.82 -19.22 8.73
C ILE A 515 6.35 -19.19 9.19
N SER A 516 6.12 -19.05 10.50
CA SER A 516 4.79 -18.92 11.10
C SER A 516 4.16 -17.57 10.76
N ASP A 517 4.93 -16.49 10.75
CA ASP A 517 4.43 -15.15 10.43
C ASP A 517 4.07 -15.05 8.95
N VAL A 518 4.84 -15.72 8.08
CA VAL A 518 4.50 -15.86 6.65
C VAL A 518 3.18 -16.63 6.50
N GLY A 519 3.06 -17.79 7.14
CA GLY A 519 1.84 -18.60 7.10
C GLY A 519 0.61 -17.86 7.62
N PHE A 520 0.75 -17.16 8.74
CA PHE A 520 -0.28 -16.30 9.31
C PHE A 520 -0.68 -15.20 8.34
N SER A 521 0.30 -14.44 7.81
CA SER A 521 0.05 -13.34 6.87
C SER A 521 -0.70 -13.81 5.63
N LEU A 522 -0.34 -14.97 5.07
CA LEU A 522 -1.01 -15.53 3.90
C LEU A 522 -2.50 -15.83 4.12
N VAL A 523 -2.93 -16.05 5.36
CA VAL A 523 -4.33 -16.36 5.69
C VAL A 523 -5.11 -15.12 6.09
N VAL A 524 -4.51 -14.20 6.84
CA VAL A 524 -5.25 -13.04 7.40
C VAL A 524 -5.25 -11.81 6.51
N SER A 525 -4.29 -11.71 5.57
CA SER A 525 -4.05 -10.48 4.79
C SER A 525 -4.22 -10.63 3.29
N ARG A 526 -4.68 -11.79 2.81
CA ARG A 526 -4.83 -12.09 1.37
C ARG A 526 -6.18 -12.71 1.10
N SER A 527 -6.79 -12.34 -0.02
CA SER A 527 -8.03 -12.94 -0.47
C SER A 527 -7.84 -14.42 -0.77
N GLY A 528 -8.78 -15.24 -0.30
CA GLY A 528 -8.80 -16.67 -0.59
C GLY A 528 -9.47 -16.98 -1.92
N PHE A 529 -8.74 -16.91 -3.03
CA PHE A 529 -9.28 -17.19 -4.38
C PHE A 529 -9.61 -18.67 -4.62
N GLU A 530 -10.20 -18.97 -5.79
CA GLU A 530 -10.80 -20.26 -6.12
C GLU A 530 -9.76 -21.37 -6.26
N HIS A 531 -8.64 -21.13 -6.95
CA HIS A 531 -7.58 -22.12 -7.08
C HIS A 531 -6.64 -21.98 -5.89
N ARG A 532 -6.57 -23.01 -5.03
CA ARG A 532 -5.77 -22.99 -3.80
C ARG A 532 -4.76 -24.11 -3.77
N ALA A 533 -3.61 -23.83 -3.15
CA ALA A 533 -2.64 -24.83 -2.71
C ALA A 533 -2.28 -24.59 -1.24
N VAL A 534 -2.08 -25.68 -0.50
CA VAL A 534 -1.59 -25.67 0.88
C VAL A 534 -0.31 -26.48 0.95
N VAL A 535 0.79 -25.80 1.28
CA VAL A 535 2.09 -26.41 1.53
C VAL A 535 2.27 -26.56 3.03
N LEU A 536 2.63 -27.75 3.48
CA LEU A 536 2.85 -28.07 4.90
C LEU A 536 4.34 -28.37 5.10
N GLY A 537 4.97 -27.72 6.08
CA GLY A 537 6.39 -27.96 6.41
C GLY A 537 6.78 -27.40 7.77
N GLY A 538 7.79 -28.00 8.39
CA GLY A 538 8.38 -27.56 9.65
C GLY A 538 9.62 -26.68 9.48
N SER A 539 10.10 -26.51 8.25
CA SER A 539 11.25 -25.66 7.94
C SER A 539 11.02 -24.83 6.67
N GLY A 540 11.76 -23.71 6.56
CA GLY A 540 11.70 -22.86 5.36
C GLY A 540 12.08 -23.61 4.08
N GLY A 541 13.02 -24.54 4.14
CA GLY A 541 13.42 -25.35 2.98
C GLY A 541 12.31 -26.29 2.50
N GLU A 542 11.58 -26.94 3.41
CA GLU A 542 10.42 -27.78 3.06
C GLU A 542 9.31 -26.95 2.43
N LEU A 543 9.04 -25.76 2.98
CA LEU A 543 7.98 -24.87 2.49
C LEU A 543 8.31 -24.29 1.12
N VAL A 544 9.55 -23.82 0.90
CA VAL A 544 10.02 -23.34 -0.42
C VAL A 544 10.02 -24.48 -1.45
N GLY A 545 10.48 -25.68 -1.06
CA GLY A 545 10.40 -26.87 -1.92
C GLY A 545 8.97 -27.22 -2.32
N GLY A 546 8.02 -27.13 -1.38
CA GLY A 546 6.60 -27.33 -1.66
C GLY A 546 5.99 -26.25 -2.56
N LEU A 547 6.40 -24.99 -2.44
CA LEU A 547 6.03 -23.95 -3.41
C LEU A 547 6.57 -24.28 -4.81
N GLY A 548 7.81 -24.77 -4.92
CA GLY A 548 8.38 -25.26 -6.18
C GLY A 548 7.56 -26.41 -6.79
N ALA A 549 7.01 -27.30 -5.95
CA ALA A 549 6.06 -28.30 -6.41
C ALA A 549 4.77 -27.66 -6.95
N VAL A 550 4.24 -26.60 -6.33
CA VAL A 550 3.07 -25.85 -6.85
C VAL A 550 3.34 -25.31 -8.24
N VAL A 551 4.48 -24.65 -8.43
CA VAL A 551 4.92 -24.08 -9.71
C VAL A 551 4.97 -25.16 -10.80
N SER A 552 5.65 -26.28 -10.51
CA SER A 552 5.84 -27.38 -11.49
C SER A 552 4.61 -28.27 -11.69
N GLY A 553 3.58 -28.15 -10.85
CA GLY A 553 2.46 -29.08 -10.85
C GLY A 553 2.78 -30.45 -10.22
N GLY A 554 3.88 -30.58 -9.47
CA GLY A 554 4.32 -31.83 -8.83
C GLY A 554 3.42 -32.33 -7.69
N SER A 555 3.70 -33.53 -7.19
CA SER A 555 3.01 -34.17 -6.05
C SER A 555 3.50 -33.64 -4.69
N GLY A 556 2.85 -34.06 -3.60
CA GLY A 556 3.27 -33.71 -2.22
C GLY A 556 2.71 -32.40 -1.68
N VAL A 557 1.77 -31.77 -2.41
CA VAL A 557 1.07 -30.56 -1.99
C VAL A 557 -0.44 -30.76 -2.16
N VAL A 558 -1.24 -30.26 -1.23
CA VAL A 558 -2.70 -30.27 -1.35
C VAL A 558 -3.10 -29.15 -2.30
N ARG A 559 -3.81 -29.47 -3.39
CA ARG A 559 -4.33 -28.48 -4.34
C ARG A 559 -5.78 -28.79 -4.71
N GLY A 560 -6.54 -27.74 -4.99
CA GLY A 560 -7.91 -27.89 -5.44
C GLY A 560 -8.52 -26.58 -5.92
N VAL A 561 -9.71 -26.70 -6.49
CA VAL A 561 -10.58 -25.55 -6.79
C VAL A 561 -11.70 -25.56 -5.75
N VAL A 562 -11.89 -24.43 -5.07
CA VAL A 562 -12.92 -24.31 -4.04
C VAL A 562 -14.29 -24.39 -4.69
N GLY A 563 -15.07 -25.37 -4.25
CA GLY A 563 -16.51 -25.44 -4.50
C GLY A 563 -17.28 -24.78 -3.36
N ARG A 564 -18.58 -24.56 -3.59
CA ARG A 564 -19.48 -24.08 -2.55
C ARG A 564 -19.66 -25.17 -1.47
N VAL A 565 -19.14 -24.94 -0.27
CA VAL A 565 -19.29 -25.84 0.89
C VAL A 565 -20.20 -25.19 1.91
N ASP A 566 -21.48 -25.55 1.90
CA ASP A 566 -22.48 -24.94 2.78
C ASP A 566 -22.70 -25.73 4.08
N ARG A 567 -22.32 -27.02 4.11
CA ARG A 567 -22.64 -27.93 5.23
C ARG A 567 -21.54 -28.96 5.43
N VAL A 568 -20.92 -28.92 6.61
CA VAL A 568 -19.92 -29.90 7.04
C VAL A 568 -20.61 -31.07 7.74
N VAL A 569 -20.17 -32.29 7.47
CA VAL A 569 -20.58 -33.50 8.21
C VAL A 569 -19.36 -34.09 8.88
N MET A 570 -19.41 -34.24 10.21
CA MET A 570 -18.38 -34.99 10.94
C MET A 570 -18.81 -36.46 11.05
N VAL A 571 -17.90 -37.36 10.67
CA VAL A 571 -18.13 -38.81 10.67
C VAL A 571 -17.30 -39.46 11.76
N PHE A 572 -17.96 -40.21 12.63
CA PHE A 572 -17.38 -40.85 13.81
C PHE A 572 -17.36 -42.37 13.61
N PRO A 573 -16.21 -42.96 13.19
CA PRO A 573 -16.14 -44.38 12.90
C PRO A 573 -16.29 -45.26 14.16
N GLY A 574 -16.53 -46.55 13.93
CA GLY A 574 -16.55 -47.56 14.97
C GLY A 574 -15.14 -48.08 15.33
N GLN A 575 -15.07 -49.34 15.76
CA GLN A 575 -13.81 -49.97 16.18
C GLN A 575 -13.00 -50.36 14.94
N GLY A 576 -11.67 -50.26 15.01
CA GLY A 576 -10.76 -50.61 13.90
C GLY A 576 -9.84 -49.46 13.48
N SER A 577 -10.11 -48.23 13.95
CA SER A 577 -9.28 -47.05 13.65
C SER A 577 -8.13 -46.83 14.64
N GLN A 578 -8.08 -47.62 15.73
CA GLN A 578 -7.08 -47.43 16.78
C GLN A 578 -5.68 -47.87 16.34
N TRP A 579 -4.66 -47.21 16.89
CA TRP A 579 -3.27 -47.62 16.81
C TRP A 579 -2.51 -47.14 18.05
N VAL A 580 -1.39 -47.78 18.37
CA VAL A 580 -0.60 -47.48 19.58
C VAL A 580 0.02 -46.09 19.46
N GLY A 581 -0.31 -45.18 20.36
CA GLY A 581 0.16 -43.80 20.36
C GLY A 581 -0.72 -42.80 19.61
N MET A 582 -1.95 -43.19 19.19
CA MET A 582 -2.77 -42.40 18.26
C MET A 582 -3.10 -40.94 18.63
N ALA A 583 -2.94 -40.58 19.89
CA ALA A 583 -3.26 -39.26 20.43
C ALA A 583 -2.04 -38.54 21.04
N VAL A 584 -0.90 -39.23 21.18
CA VAL A 584 0.24 -38.74 21.96
C VAL A 584 0.82 -37.45 21.39
N GLY A 585 1.04 -37.39 20.06
CA GLY A 585 1.55 -36.19 19.43
C GLY A 585 0.64 -34.96 19.62
N LEU A 586 -0.68 -35.15 19.55
CA LEU A 586 -1.64 -34.05 19.74
C LEU A 586 -1.80 -33.63 21.21
N LEU A 587 -1.57 -34.53 22.17
CA LEU A 587 -1.51 -34.15 23.58
C LEU A 587 -0.36 -33.17 23.86
N GLU A 588 0.75 -33.33 23.14
CA GLU A 588 1.91 -32.44 23.27
C GLU A 588 1.76 -31.16 22.44
N SER A 589 1.21 -31.26 21.22
CA SER A 589 1.21 -30.17 20.25
C SER A 589 -0.07 -29.34 20.18
N SER A 590 -1.17 -29.76 20.82
CA SER A 590 -2.46 -29.06 20.78
C SER A 590 -3.08 -28.94 22.17
N SER A 591 -3.09 -27.72 22.71
CA SER A 591 -3.72 -27.42 24.00
C SER A 591 -5.23 -27.68 24.00
N VAL A 592 -5.91 -27.44 22.87
CA VAL A 592 -7.34 -27.73 22.69
C VAL A 592 -7.60 -29.23 22.79
N PHE A 593 -6.79 -30.04 22.09
CA PHE A 593 -6.91 -31.49 22.13
C PHE A 593 -6.61 -32.03 23.54
N ALA A 594 -5.55 -31.55 24.17
CA ALA A 594 -5.15 -31.97 25.51
C ALA A 594 -6.21 -31.63 26.57
N ALA A 595 -6.82 -30.45 26.49
CA ALA A 595 -7.91 -30.05 27.36
C ALA A 595 -9.13 -30.98 27.19
N ALA A 596 -9.58 -31.19 25.95
CA ALA A 596 -10.72 -32.07 25.66
C ALA A 596 -10.46 -33.54 26.09
N MET A 597 -9.25 -34.04 25.88
CA MET A 597 -8.84 -35.36 26.37
C MET A 597 -8.86 -35.44 27.90
N GLY A 598 -8.44 -34.37 28.58
CA GLY A 598 -8.50 -34.25 30.04
C GLY A 598 -9.94 -34.29 30.58
N GLU A 599 -10.86 -33.59 29.92
CA GLU A 599 -12.29 -33.63 30.25
C GLU A 599 -12.88 -35.03 30.06
N CYS A 600 -12.53 -35.70 28.95
CA CYS A 600 -12.92 -37.08 28.70
C CYS A 600 -12.36 -38.04 29.77
N ALA A 601 -11.10 -37.86 30.19
CA ALA A 601 -10.48 -38.66 31.24
C ALA A 601 -11.22 -38.50 32.58
N ALA A 602 -11.57 -37.27 32.94
CA ALA A 602 -12.33 -36.98 34.15
C ALA A 602 -13.72 -37.64 34.12
N ALA A 603 -14.42 -37.55 32.99
CA ALA A 603 -15.73 -38.16 32.79
C ALA A 603 -15.70 -39.70 32.89
N LEU A 604 -14.64 -40.34 32.39
CA LEU A 604 -14.48 -41.80 32.43
C LEU A 604 -14.01 -42.33 33.79
N SER A 605 -13.31 -41.53 34.59
CA SER A 605 -12.59 -41.96 35.80
C SER A 605 -13.43 -42.77 36.81
N GLY A 606 -14.73 -42.50 36.91
CA GLY A 606 -15.65 -43.23 37.79
C GLY A 606 -16.12 -44.59 37.27
N PHE A 607 -15.86 -44.91 36.00
CA PHE A 607 -16.38 -46.10 35.31
C PHE A 607 -15.28 -47.10 34.92
N VAL A 608 -14.01 -46.69 34.98
CA VAL A 608 -12.88 -47.51 34.51
C VAL A 608 -11.79 -47.63 35.58
N GLY A 609 -11.08 -48.76 35.59
CA GLY A 609 -9.98 -49.03 36.53
C GLY A 609 -8.58 -48.67 36.01
N TRP A 610 -8.51 -47.86 34.95
CA TRP A 610 -7.27 -47.51 34.24
C TRP A 610 -7.27 -46.01 33.91
N SER A 611 -6.08 -45.44 33.70
CA SER A 611 -5.91 -44.05 33.30
C SER A 611 -6.01 -43.90 31.79
N LEU A 612 -6.84 -42.97 31.30
CA LEU A 612 -7.01 -42.74 29.87
C LEU A 612 -5.71 -42.38 29.16
N LEU A 613 -4.86 -41.59 29.80
CA LEU A 613 -3.62 -41.13 29.19
C LEU A 613 -2.56 -42.23 29.19
N ASP A 614 -2.51 -43.07 30.22
CA ASP A 614 -1.49 -44.11 30.36
C ASP A 614 -1.69 -45.24 29.33
N VAL A 615 -2.95 -45.54 28.98
CA VAL A 615 -3.26 -46.64 28.04
C VAL A 615 -3.01 -46.30 26.57
N LEU A 616 -2.73 -45.03 26.23
CA LEU A 616 -2.50 -44.61 24.84
C LEU A 616 -1.27 -45.28 24.22
N GLY A 617 -0.26 -45.58 25.02
CA GLY A 617 0.98 -46.25 24.61
C GLY A 617 0.99 -47.76 24.86
N ASP A 618 -0.08 -48.34 25.41
CA ASP A 618 -0.14 -49.75 25.80
C ASP A 618 -0.93 -50.58 24.76
N GLU A 619 -0.19 -51.30 23.92
CA GLU A 619 -0.75 -52.18 22.89
C GLU A 619 -1.67 -53.27 23.47
N VAL A 620 -1.30 -53.83 24.63
CA VAL A 620 -2.07 -54.91 25.27
C VAL A 620 -3.38 -54.36 25.81
N ALA A 621 -3.35 -53.17 26.42
CA ALA A 621 -4.55 -52.48 26.88
C ALA A 621 -5.49 -52.13 25.71
N LEU A 622 -4.96 -51.59 24.61
CA LEU A 622 -5.75 -51.25 23.41
C LEU A 622 -6.31 -52.47 22.67
N GLY A 623 -5.82 -53.68 22.97
CA GLY A 623 -6.41 -54.93 22.50
C GLY A 623 -7.73 -55.32 23.18
N ARG A 624 -8.04 -54.72 24.33
CA ARG A 624 -9.27 -54.99 25.10
C ARG A 624 -10.41 -54.06 24.68
N VAL A 625 -11.57 -54.64 24.39
CA VAL A 625 -12.76 -53.89 23.92
C VAL A 625 -13.22 -52.85 24.95
N ASP A 626 -13.16 -53.19 26.24
CA ASP A 626 -13.54 -52.31 27.35
C ASP A 626 -12.57 -51.15 27.60
N VAL A 627 -11.40 -51.16 26.95
CA VAL A 627 -10.44 -50.05 26.94
C VAL A 627 -10.53 -49.28 25.63
N VAL A 628 -10.47 -49.97 24.49
CA VAL A 628 -10.35 -49.33 23.17
C VAL A 628 -11.56 -48.47 22.80
N GLN A 629 -12.78 -48.89 23.16
CA GLN A 629 -13.99 -48.14 22.80
C GLN A 629 -14.10 -46.80 23.55
N PRO A 630 -13.92 -46.74 24.88
CA PRO A 630 -13.85 -45.45 25.59
C PRO A 630 -12.67 -44.57 25.15
N VAL A 631 -11.50 -45.15 24.85
CA VAL A 631 -10.34 -44.39 24.34
C VAL A 631 -10.66 -43.78 22.97
N LEU A 632 -11.21 -44.56 22.04
CA LEU A 632 -11.63 -44.04 20.72
C LEU A 632 -12.69 -42.96 20.84
N TRP A 633 -13.66 -43.10 21.75
CA TRP A 633 -14.64 -42.05 22.04
C TRP A 633 -13.96 -40.75 22.46
N ALA A 634 -13.04 -40.82 23.44
CA ALA A 634 -12.33 -39.64 23.93
C ALA A 634 -11.50 -38.96 22.82
N VAL A 635 -10.78 -39.75 22.01
CA VAL A 635 -10.00 -39.22 20.88
C VAL A 635 -10.91 -38.57 19.85
N MET A 636 -12.01 -39.21 19.47
CA MET A 636 -12.94 -38.66 18.48
C MET A 636 -13.61 -37.36 18.93
N VAL A 637 -14.06 -37.28 20.19
CA VAL A 637 -14.63 -36.05 20.76
C VAL A 637 -13.57 -34.95 20.80
N SER A 638 -12.35 -35.27 21.23
CA SER A 638 -11.25 -34.30 21.30
C SER A 638 -10.80 -33.79 19.92
N LEU A 639 -10.79 -34.65 18.89
CA LEU A 639 -10.55 -34.24 17.50
C LEU A 639 -11.66 -33.31 16.98
N ALA A 640 -12.92 -33.56 17.34
CA ALA A 640 -14.03 -32.68 16.95
C ALA A 640 -13.87 -31.28 17.55
N GLU A 641 -13.40 -31.17 18.79
CA GLU A 641 -13.10 -29.88 19.43
C GLU A 641 -11.91 -29.17 18.77
N VAL A 642 -10.87 -29.89 18.32
CA VAL A 642 -9.80 -29.28 17.50
C VAL A 642 -10.37 -28.69 16.21
N TRP A 643 -11.20 -29.44 15.47
CA TRP A 643 -11.83 -28.93 14.25
C TRP A 643 -12.69 -27.70 14.50
N ARG A 644 -13.48 -27.70 15.59
CA ARG A 644 -14.29 -26.55 16.01
C ARG A 644 -13.43 -25.34 16.35
N SER A 645 -12.28 -25.53 16.99
CA SER A 645 -11.36 -24.44 17.30
C SER A 645 -10.79 -23.77 16.05
N CYS A 646 -10.73 -24.48 14.92
CA CYS A 646 -10.38 -23.95 13.60
C CYS A 646 -11.59 -23.36 12.83
N GLY A 647 -12.75 -23.19 13.47
CA GLY A 647 -13.97 -22.66 12.86
C GLY A 647 -14.80 -23.68 12.06
N VAL A 648 -14.45 -24.97 12.11
CA VAL A 648 -15.18 -26.03 11.39
C VAL A 648 -16.28 -26.61 12.28
N SER A 649 -17.49 -26.05 12.16
CA SER A 649 -18.68 -26.50 12.88
C SER A 649 -19.51 -27.50 12.06
N PRO A 650 -19.85 -28.68 12.60
CA PRO A 650 -20.67 -29.66 11.88
C PRO A 650 -22.12 -29.17 11.74
N ALA A 651 -22.67 -29.24 10.53
CA ALA A 651 -24.10 -29.09 10.28
C ALA A 651 -24.87 -30.39 10.53
N ALA A 652 -24.17 -31.53 10.49
CA ALA A 652 -24.66 -32.83 10.90
C ALA A 652 -23.50 -33.69 11.41
N VAL A 653 -23.83 -34.70 12.20
CA VAL A 653 -22.90 -35.72 12.67
C VAL A 653 -23.45 -37.10 12.32
N VAL A 654 -22.57 -38.04 12.01
CA VAL A 654 -22.94 -39.44 11.75
C VAL A 654 -21.95 -40.34 12.46
N GLY A 655 -22.44 -41.27 13.27
CA GLY A 655 -21.62 -42.27 13.93
C GLY A 655 -21.85 -43.65 13.37
N HIS A 656 -20.84 -44.52 13.48
CA HIS A 656 -20.97 -45.94 13.15
C HIS A 656 -20.84 -46.78 14.42
N SER A 657 -21.91 -47.49 14.80
CA SER A 657 -21.96 -48.29 16.04
C SER A 657 -21.59 -47.44 17.26
N GLN A 658 -20.55 -47.77 18.04
CA GLN A 658 -20.18 -46.98 19.20
C GLN A 658 -19.69 -45.56 18.85
N GLY A 659 -19.33 -45.30 17.59
CA GLY A 659 -19.07 -43.94 17.10
C GLY A 659 -20.28 -43.01 17.21
N GLU A 660 -21.52 -43.55 17.27
CA GLU A 660 -22.73 -42.75 17.53
C GLU A 660 -22.70 -42.08 18.91
N ILE A 661 -21.99 -42.63 19.89
CA ILE A 661 -21.84 -42.03 21.22
C ILE A 661 -20.99 -40.75 21.11
N ALA A 662 -19.90 -40.79 20.34
CA ALA A 662 -19.07 -39.59 20.09
C ALA A 662 -19.85 -38.56 19.26
N ALA A 663 -20.57 -39.02 18.23
CA ALA A 663 -21.43 -38.15 17.43
C ALA A 663 -22.49 -37.45 18.29
N ALA A 664 -23.20 -38.19 19.15
CA ALA A 664 -24.20 -37.64 20.06
C ALA A 664 -23.57 -36.64 21.05
N CYS A 665 -22.40 -36.95 21.62
CA CYS A 665 -21.67 -36.02 22.48
C CYS A 665 -21.33 -34.71 21.77
N VAL A 666 -20.88 -34.79 20.51
CA VAL A 666 -20.51 -33.61 19.72
C VAL A 666 -21.76 -32.82 19.29
N ALA A 667 -22.90 -33.47 19.04
CA ALA A 667 -24.14 -32.79 18.70
C ALA A 667 -24.72 -31.93 19.85
N GLY A 668 -24.32 -32.22 21.10
CA GLY A 668 -24.97 -31.71 22.31
C GLY A 668 -26.24 -32.50 22.65
#